data_AF-A0A938QSQ2-F1
#
_entry.id   AF-A0A938QSQ2-F1
#
_cell.length_a   1.000
_cell.length_b   1.000
_cell.length_c   1.000
_cell.angle_alpha   90.00
_cell.angle_beta   90.00
_cell.angle_gamma   90.00
#
_symmetry.space_group_name_H-M   'P 1'
#
loop_
_entity.id
_entity.type
_entity.pdbx_description
1 polymer ?
#
loop_
_entity_poly.entity_id
_entity_poly.type
_entity_poly.pdbx_seq_one_letter_code
_entity_poly.pdbx_strand_id
1 'polypeptide(L)'
;MIALPRPFRAAALLLAVTGVVPLITSGCEVLEAVLRAGVSGTISVPAASSAATRQPLDPGLAGIRRAVAAAAARDKAPLDATARRRVPGQGAGAAPRKERVERFRAGEVVLRTHEPMRERKAELSRALSASLGDRVVVDVRLCGTDWRCLADLRTPDGKPLDAAATTAAVAALATSPLVKFAEKNLILSPSAVFPSDEYFTFQWHYAAIDLPAAWDITTGSDDVVAAVIDTGILLDHPDLQGRIIGGADLIDDTGVANDGDGRDDDGDDAGDNSCGGGCHSHHGSHVAGTMGAATDNGIMVSGVTWAGGLLAVRVLGEGGGSLADIADGLTWAVGGDVDGVARNGRPADVLNMSLGGVGNSAIMNEAVADATAAGALVLVAAGNEDDDASGYTPANAPASITIAAVGNGAGGTPEKASYSNYGDRVDVAGPGGEQAIDNDGDGNGDGVLSTVGDFVSFYQGTSMATPHVAGVAMLMKSVNPGLTQDDARSILTTTADPIDCAAGCGSGQINAYAAVAAAAGETAGGLTTAGVRVGRGVTTATLTFKNRGEAAVDARFVVGGADRDRVTVEPASARIPAGDRVSVTATITRNDAGDDQGSVLVTAVSDAGEAEARLDWTSDASANVDNVTVGAVLIKEDGDFAVAATTTTSALEGYAYVLDDLDEGEYLIVGLLDADNNGSFDDPVDGTGYYVAPAPDGSACSATGCGHIQLLLGELYESANFLVAPGFTGGDEVGGGGDGAVGAPCVDGGDCDDGLYCEAGFAGGYCTTDCHNIAACPSGSTCFALIDSDDQICFQDCVTDADCGRADYVCDVVGVGSCIPG
;
A
#
# COMPACT_ATOMS: atom_id res chain seq x y z
N MET A 1 -79.27 -27.09 25.98
CA MET A 1 -80.06 -25.87 25.69
C MET A 1 -79.13 -24.68 25.88
N ILE A 2 -79.25 -23.63 25.04
CA ILE A 2 -79.14 -22.18 25.36
C ILE A 2 -77.87 -21.73 26.16
N ALA A 3 -77.02 -20.78 25.72
CA ALA A 3 -77.14 -19.72 24.70
C ALA A 3 -75.85 -19.47 23.86
N LEU A 4 -75.95 -18.54 22.90
CA LEU A 4 -74.95 -18.01 21.95
C LEU A 4 -74.55 -16.55 22.34
N PRO A 5 -73.64 -15.81 21.65
CA PRO A 5 -72.89 -16.07 20.40
C PRO A 5 -71.34 -16.03 20.61
N ARG A 6 -70.36 -16.01 19.67
CA ARG A 6 -70.20 -15.81 18.20
C ARG A 6 -70.35 -14.37 17.64
N PRO A 7 -69.90 -14.08 16.39
CA PRO A 7 -68.75 -14.59 15.59
C PRO A 7 -67.62 -13.51 15.55
N PHE A 8 -66.47 -13.59 14.88
CA PHE A 8 -65.97 -14.25 13.64
C PHE A 8 -64.57 -14.86 13.94
N ARG A 9 -64.03 -15.97 13.40
CA ARG A 9 -64.22 -16.84 12.19
C ARG A 9 -63.92 -16.15 10.84
N ALA A 10 -63.06 -16.66 9.95
CA ALA A 10 -62.47 -18.01 9.80
C ALA A 10 -60.92 -17.92 9.64
N ALA A 11 -60.09 -18.83 10.18
CA ALA A 11 -59.72 -20.20 9.72
C ALA A 11 -58.80 -20.21 8.48
N ALA A 12 -57.77 -21.06 8.34
CA ALA A 12 -57.27 -22.21 9.13
C ALA A 12 -55.70 -22.24 9.07
N LEU A 13 -54.92 -22.79 10.02
CA LEU A 13 -54.76 -24.21 10.47
C LEU A 13 -54.26 -25.14 9.32
N LEU A 14 -53.24 -26.01 9.46
CA LEU A 14 -52.47 -26.48 10.63
C LEU A 14 -51.14 -27.21 10.22
N LEU A 15 -50.16 -27.24 11.16
CA LEU A 15 -48.91 -28.05 11.32
C LEU A 15 -47.60 -27.40 10.81
N ALA A 16 -46.47 -27.26 11.55
CA ALA A 16 -45.89 -27.91 12.76
C ALA A 16 -45.33 -29.34 12.51
N VAL A 17 -44.15 -29.79 12.95
CA VAL A 17 -43.11 -29.37 13.95
C VAL A 17 -41.74 -29.82 13.34
N THR A 18 -40.52 -29.28 13.51
CA THR A 18 -39.77 -28.55 14.59
C THR A 18 -38.56 -27.83 13.91
N GLY A 19 -37.77 -26.92 14.50
CA GLY A 19 -37.83 -26.24 15.80
C GLY A 19 -36.50 -25.55 16.20
N VAL A 20 -36.52 -24.87 17.37
CA VAL A 20 -35.43 -24.08 18.00
C VAL A 20 -35.21 -22.68 17.38
N VAL A 21 -34.85 -21.72 18.25
CA VAL A 21 -34.87 -20.24 18.14
C VAL A 21 -33.80 -19.73 19.13
N PRO A 22 -32.88 -18.79 18.79
CA PRO A 22 -33.16 -17.35 19.04
C PRO A 22 -32.39 -16.26 18.24
N LEU A 23 -33.13 -15.22 17.79
CA LEU A 23 -32.70 -13.80 17.60
C LEU A 23 -31.52 -13.55 16.60
N ILE A 24 -31.18 -12.34 16.13
CA ILE A 24 -31.39 -10.94 16.57
C ILE A 24 -31.89 -10.06 15.40
N THR A 25 -32.61 -8.96 15.71
CA THR A 25 -32.96 -7.91 14.74
C THR A 25 -32.14 -6.63 14.99
N SER A 26 -31.11 -6.36 14.20
CA SER A 26 -30.38 -5.08 14.09
C SER A 26 -29.51 -5.12 12.83
N GLY A 27 -29.46 -4.05 12.03
CA GLY A 27 -28.62 -3.98 10.82
C GLY A 27 -29.37 -3.50 9.56
N CYS A 28 -29.74 -2.22 9.50
CA CYS A 28 -30.22 -1.57 8.28
C CYS A 28 -30.14 -0.03 8.41
N GLU A 29 -28.93 0.51 8.66
CA GLU A 29 -28.67 1.96 8.68
C GLU A 29 -27.16 2.31 8.51
N VAL A 30 -26.34 1.39 7.98
CA VAL A 30 -24.87 1.56 7.81
C VAL A 30 -24.40 0.99 6.46
N LEU A 31 -24.98 1.49 5.35
CA LEU A 31 -24.60 1.07 3.99
C LEU A 31 -24.76 2.23 2.99
N GLU A 32 -24.09 3.36 3.25
CA GLU A 32 -24.17 4.56 2.37
C GLU A 32 -22.88 5.42 2.42
N ALA A 33 -21.71 4.84 2.73
CA ALA A 33 -20.51 5.60 3.08
C ALA A 33 -19.17 5.18 2.41
N VAL A 34 -19.11 4.09 1.62
CA VAL A 34 -17.86 3.58 1.01
C VAL A 34 -18.02 3.34 -0.50
N LEU A 35 -18.56 4.33 -1.21
CA LEU A 35 -18.51 4.43 -2.68
C LEU A 35 -18.37 5.91 -3.08
N ARG A 36 -17.28 6.26 -3.76
CA ARG A 36 -17.05 7.56 -4.41
C ARG A 36 -17.05 7.38 -5.94
N ALA A 37 -17.72 8.21 -6.72
CA ALA A 37 -19.17 8.14 -6.90
C ALA A 37 -19.51 8.37 -8.40
N GLY A 38 -20.74 8.08 -8.83
CA GLY A 38 -21.18 8.31 -10.21
C GLY A 38 -21.38 9.80 -10.53
N VAL A 39 -20.75 10.28 -11.59
CA VAL A 39 -20.96 11.61 -12.17
C VAL A 39 -22.12 11.54 -13.17
N SER A 40 -22.99 12.55 -13.17
CA SER A 40 -24.17 12.60 -14.06
C SER A 40 -24.32 13.97 -14.72
N GLY A 41 -24.94 14.05 -15.90
CA GLY A 41 -25.06 15.36 -16.53
C GLY A 41 -25.90 15.45 -17.79
N THR A 42 -26.01 16.70 -18.26
CA THR A 42 -26.76 17.11 -19.45
C THR A 42 -25.89 17.99 -20.34
N ILE A 43 -25.98 17.80 -21.66
CA ILE A 43 -25.22 18.56 -22.67
C ILE A 43 -26.21 19.18 -23.67
N SER A 44 -26.06 20.47 -23.99
CA SER A 44 -26.95 21.19 -24.91
C SER A 44 -26.21 21.96 -26.01
N VAL A 45 -26.80 21.98 -27.21
CA VAL A 45 -26.32 22.76 -28.36
C VAL A 45 -27.34 23.85 -28.71
N PRO A 46 -26.97 25.14 -28.72
CA PRO A 46 -27.87 26.23 -29.05
C PRO A 46 -28.27 26.22 -30.53
N ALA A 47 -29.54 26.48 -30.81
CA ALA A 47 -30.05 26.53 -32.19
C ALA A 47 -29.35 27.65 -33.00
N ALA A 48 -28.80 27.27 -34.16
CA ALA A 48 -27.74 28.02 -34.85
C ALA A 48 -27.95 29.54 -35.01
N SER A 49 -26.95 30.30 -34.56
CA SER A 49 -26.71 31.70 -34.90
C SER A 49 -25.25 31.87 -35.33
N SER A 50 -24.97 32.69 -36.35
CA SER A 50 -23.85 32.42 -37.26
C SER A 50 -22.45 32.85 -36.81
N ALA A 51 -21.55 31.85 -36.77
CA ALA A 51 -20.15 31.89 -37.22
C ALA A 51 -19.09 32.67 -36.41
N ALA A 52 -18.13 31.90 -35.88
CA ALA A 52 -16.75 32.32 -35.63
C ALA A 52 -15.77 31.40 -36.41
N THR A 53 -14.47 31.73 -36.45
CA THR A 53 -13.45 30.95 -37.19
C THR A 53 -12.06 31.18 -36.57
N ARG A 54 -11.16 30.16 -36.68
CA ARG A 54 -9.77 30.05 -36.16
C ARG A 54 -9.68 29.25 -34.84
N GLN A 55 -8.59 28.54 -34.52
CA GLN A 55 -7.36 28.16 -35.26
C GLN A 55 -6.80 26.86 -34.61
N PRO A 56 -6.07 26.00 -35.34
CA PRO A 56 -5.52 24.77 -34.76
C PRO A 56 -4.37 25.05 -33.79
N LEU A 57 -4.22 24.14 -32.83
CA LEU A 57 -3.14 24.04 -31.84
C LEU A 57 -3.00 22.57 -31.45
N ASP A 58 -2.11 21.88 -32.16
CA ASP A 58 -1.65 20.49 -31.96
C ASP A 58 -1.11 20.24 -30.54
N PRO A 59 -1.79 19.36 -29.77
CA PRO A 59 -1.06 18.21 -29.23
C PRO A 59 -1.89 16.91 -29.04
N GLY A 60 -1.27 15.74 -29.27
CA GLY A 60 -1.83 14.42 -28.89
C GLY A 60 -1.88 14.14 -27.38
N LEU A 61 -2.62 13.09 -26.96
CA LEU A 61 -3.08 12.73 -25.59
C LEU A 61 -2.54 13.51 -24.38
N ALA A 62 -1.24 13.45 -24.07
CA ALA A 62 -0.66 14.17 -22.93
C ALA A 62 -0.85 15.70 -22.99
N GLY A 63 -1.13 16.24 -24.17
CA GLY A 63 -1.54 17.62 -24.38
C GLY A 63 -3.05 17.88 -24.30
N ILE A 64 -3.91 16.87 -24.41
CA ILE A 64 -5.36 16.99 -24.17
C ILE A 64 -5.58 17.31 -22.69
N ARG A 65 -4.98 16.53 -21.79
CA ARG A 65 -4.99 16.78 -20.33
C ARG A 65 -4.52 18.20 -20.01
N ARG A 66 -3.37 18.60 -20.56
CA ARG A 66 -2.80 19.95 -20.41
C ARG A 66 -3.67 21.05 -21.03
N ALA A 67 -4.44 20.77 -22.07
CA ALA A 67 -5.36 21.74 -22.65
C ALA A 67 -6.60 21.94 -21.76
N VAL A 68 -7.15 20.88 -21.17
CA VAL A 68 -8.28 20.95 -20.21
C VAL A 68 -7.84 21.68 -18.94
N ALA A 69 -6.72 21.28 -18.33
CA ALA A 69 -6.16 21.97 -17.16
C ALA A 69 -5.87 23.47 -17.46
N ALA A 70 -5.33 23.77 -18.65
CA ALA A 70 -5.08 25.15 -19.08
C ALA A 70 -6.35 25.92 -19.52
N ALA A 71 -7.51 25.27 -19.67
CA ALA A 71 -8.80 25.89 -19.86
C ALA A 71 -9.47 26.20 -18.52
N ALA A 72 -9.50 25.23 -17.60
CA ALA A 72 -9.94 25.43 -16.21
C ALA A 72 -9.13 26.54 -15.49
N ALA A 73 -7.83 26.66 -15.79
CA ALA A 73 -6.99 27.76 -15.29
C ALA A 73 -7.26 29.14 -15.94
N ARG A 74 -8.01 29.23 -17.06
CA ARG A 74 -8.37 30.50 -17.73
C ARG A 74 -9.66 31.10 -17.20
N ASP A 75 -10.61 30.28 -16.77
CA ASP A 75 -11.91 30.74 -16.27
C ASP A 75 -11.80 31.40 -14.88
N LYS A 76 -10.68 31.19 -14.17
CA LYS A 76 -10.38 31.75 -12.84
C LYS A 76 -10.10 33.28 -12.81
N ALA A 77 -10.46 34.08 -13.83
CA ALA A 77 -10.26 35.54 -13.84
C ALA A 77 -11.19 36.31 -14.81
N PRO A 78 -11.63 37.56 -14.51
CA PRO A 78 -10.94 38.50 -13.62
C PRO A 78 -11.79 39.26 -12.59
N LEU A 79 -11.26 39.39 -11.38
CA LEU A 79 -11.26 40.69 -10.70
C LEU A 79 -9.96 41.42 -11.04
N ASP A 80 -10.12 42.46 -11.85
CA ASP A 80 -9.10 43.39 -12.37
C ASP A 80 -8.01 42.84 -13.29
N ALA A 81 -7.46 43.73 -14.12
CA ALA A 81 -6.62 43.40 -15.27
C ALA A 81 -5.24 44.07 -15.23
N THR A 82 -4.40 43.68 -16.20
CA THR A 82 -3.00 44.10 -16.42
C THR A 82 -1.96 43.41 -15.51
N ALA A 83 -0.73 43.12 -15.96
CA ALA A 83 -0.07 43.54 -17.20
C ALA A 83 0.58 42.40 -18.00
N ARG A 84 0.55 42.52 -19.34
CA ARG A 84 1.18 41.56 -20.27
C ARG A 84 2.70 41.73 -20.30
N ARG A 85 3.50 40.65 -20.25
CA ARG A 85 4.64 40.49 -21.19
C ARG A 85 5.19 39.07 -21.36
N ARG A 86 5.12 38.63 -22.64
CA ARG A 86 5.81 37.53 -23.33
C ARG A 86 7.06 36.94 -22.66
N VAL A 87 7.09 35.60 -22.58
CA VAL A 87 8.31 34.78 -22.70
C VAL A 87 8.81 34.80 -24.16
N PRO A 88 10.13 34.87 -24.38
CA PRO A 88 10.72 34.42 -25.64
C PRO A 88 11.97 33.53 -25.44
N GLY A 89 11.97 32.35 -26.07
CA GLY A 89 13.17 31.53 -26.27
C GLY A 89 13.26 30.29 -25.40
N GLN A 90 13.25 29.11 -26.04
CA GLN A 90 13.72 27.87 -25.43
C GLN A 90 15.23 27.95 -25.19
N GLY A 91 15.69 27.41 -24.06
CA GLY A 91 17.07 27.07 -23.80
C GLY A 91 17.10 25.92 -22.82
N ALA A 92 17.81 24.84 -23.13
CA ALA A 92 17.86 23.67 -22.25
C ALA A 92 18.53 24.04 -20.92
N GLY A 93 17.78 23.89 -19.82
CA GLY A 93 18.24 24.13 -18.47
C GLY A 93 17.50 23.21 -17.51
N ALA A 94 18.23 22.51 -16.65
CA ALA A 94 17.64 21.69 -15.61
C ALA A 94 16.83 22.58 -14.64
N ALA A 95 15.74 22.03 -14.09
CA ALA A 95 14.97 22.71 -13.06
C ALA A 95 15.90 23.12 -11.89
N PRO A 96 15.76 24.34 -11.33
CA PRO A 96 16.61 24.79 -10.24
C PRO A 96 16.31 23.95 -8.99
N ARG A 97 17.25 23.07 -8.62
CA ARG A 97 17.21 22.37 -7.32
C ARG A 97 17.05 23.42 -6.22
N LYS A 98 16.03 23.28 -5.36
CA LYS A 98 15.88 24.08 -4.13
C LYS A 98 17.24 24.10 -3.41
N GLU A 99 17.77 25.29 -3.14
CA GLU A 99 19.15 25.44 -2.65
C GLU A 99 19.27 24.76 -1.28
N ARG A 100 20.16 23.75 -1.19
CA ARG A 100 20.24 22.86 -0.02
C ARG A 100 20.89 23.61 1.15
N VAL A 101 20.08 24.26 1.97
CA VAL A 101 20.53 25.12 3.07
C VAL A 101 21.35 24.34 4.08
N GLU A 102 22.66 24.63 4.10
CA GLU A 102 23.65 24.00 4.97
C GLU A 102 23.39 24.34 6.44
N ARG A 103 23.01 23.35 7.27
CA ARG A 103 22.77 23.52 8.72
C ARG A 103 24.08 23.34 9.51
N PHE A 104 24.40 24.30 10.37
CA PHE A 104 25.60 24.28 11.22
C PHE A 104 25.39 25.05 12.53
N ARG A 105 26.22 24.76 13.54
CA ARG A 105 26.19 25.47 14.82
C ARG A 105 26.84 26.85 14.68
N ALA A 106 26.02 27.89 14.70
CA ALA A 106 26.48 29.28 14.67
C ALA A 106 27.37 29.57 15.90
N GLY A 107 28.51 30.22 15.68
CA GLY A 107 29.53 30.46 16.70
C GLY A 107 30.52 29.31 16.90
N GLU A 108 30.49 28.23 16.10
CA GLU A 108 31.45 27.12 16.19
C GLU A 108 32.18 26.83 14.86
N VAL A 109 33.48 26.50 14.95
CA VAL A 109 34.33 26.15 13.81
C VAL A 109 35.17 24.91 14.08
N VAL A 110 35.23 24.00 13.10
CA VAL A 110 36.11 22.83 13.08
C VAL A 110 37.40 23.20 12.36
N LEU A 111 38.54 22.82 12.96
CA LEU A 111 39.88 23.24 12.52
C LEU A 111 40.79 22.03 12.33
N ARG A 112 41.45 21.95 11.17
CA ARG A 112 42.56 21.01 10.93
C ARG A 112 43.87 21.76 11.01
N THR A 113 44.60 21.59 12.10
CA THR A 113 45.95 22.17 12.30
C THR A 113 47.02 21.43 11.49
N HIS A 114 48.22 22.00 11.37
CA HIS A 114 49.37 21.32 10.73
C HIS A 114 50.13 20.38 11.68
N GLU A 115 50.18 20.70 12.98
CA GLU A 115 50.78 19.91 14.06
C GLU A 115 49.78 19.73 15.22
N PRO A 116 49.86 18.69 16.06
CA PRO A 116 48.89 18.48 17.14
C PRO A 116 48.94 19.58 18.21
N MET A 117 47.80 20.23 18.47
CA MET A 117 47.72 21.44 19.31
C MET A 117 47.10 21.22 20.70
N ARG A 118 46.87 19.96 21.14
CA ARG A 118 46.18 19.63 22.40
C ARG A 118 46.74 20.32 23.65
N GLU A 119 48.07 20.37 23.78
CA GLU A 119 48.77 21.03 24.89
C GLU A 119 49.01 22.54 24.65
N ARG A 120 48.72 23.04 23.44
CA ARG A 120 48.98 24.43 22.99
C ARG A 120 47.71 25.19 22.59
N LYS A 121 46.53 24.71 23.00
CA LYS A 121 45.23 25.34 22.70
C LYS A 121 45.20 26.84 23.00
N ALA A 122 45.69 27.26 24.18
CA ALA A 122 45.75 28.68 24.57
C ALA A 122 46.77 29.52 23.79
N GLU A 123 47.66 28.91 22.99
CA GLU A 123 48.49 29.58 22.00
C GLU A 123 47.73 29.72 20.67
N LEU A 124 47.09 28.62 20.23
CA LEU A 124 46.26 28.60 19.02
C LEU A 124 45.07 29.57 19.11
N SER A 125 44.32 29.60 20.23
CA SER A 125 43.23 30.57 20.49
C SER A 125 43.70 32.02 20.25
N ARG A 126 44.85 32.41 20.82
CA ARG A 126 45.40 33.76 20.67
C ARG A 126 45.86 34.05 19.24
N ALA A 127 46.52 33.09 18.59
CA ALA A 127 47.04 33.25 17.24
C ALA A 127 45.91 33.33 16.18
N LEU A 128 44.85 32.53 16.34
CA LEU A 128 43.66 32.59 15.49
C LEU A 128 42.84 33.87 15.74
N SER A 129 42.64 34.27 17.01
CA SER A 129 42.01 35.57 17.34
C SER A 129 42.75 36.74 16.68
N ALA A 130 44.08 36.76 16.76
CA ALA A 130 44.90 37.77 16.10
C ALA A 130 44.77 37.77 14.56
N SER A 131 44.45 36.62 13.95
CA SER A 131 44.21 36.52 12.49
C SER A 131 42.82 37.02 12.05
N LEU A 132 41.84 37.08 12.95
CA LEU A 132 40.52 37.70 12.71
C LEU A 132 40.43 39.16 13.19
N GLY A 133 41.38 39.59 14.02
CA GLY A 133 41.44 40.93 14.60
C GLY A 133 40.45 41.14 15.75
N ASP A 134 40.46 42.36 16.32
CA ASP A 134 39.81 42.73 17.59
C ASP A 134 38.27 42.62 17.63
N ARG A 135 37.64 42.01 16.62
CA ARG A 135 36.19 41.82 16.48
C ARG A 135 35.72 40.38 16.66
N VAL A 136 36.62 39.39 16.64
CA VAL A 136 36.28 37.98 16.88
C VAL A 136 37.33 37.34 17.79
N VAL A 137 36.89 36.87 18.95
CA VAL A 137 37.66 36.04 19.86
C VAL A 137 37.47 34.58 19.45
N VAL A 138 38.56 33.87 19.22
CA VAL A 138 38.58 32.43 18.91
C VAL A 138 39.04 31.67 20.16
N ASP A 139 38.19 30.81 20.72
CA ASP A 139 38.57 29.95 21.85
C ASP A 139 38.52 28.46 21.49
N VAL A 140 39.70 27.84 21.39
CA VAL A 140 39.88 26.43 21.06
C VAL A 140 39.58 25.56 22.27
N ARG A 141 38.29 25.27 22.49
CA ARG A 141 37.81 24.40 23.57
C ARG A 141 38.44 23.00 23.52
N LEU A 142 38.35 22.33 22.37
CA LEU A 142 38.74 20.91 22.23
C LEU A 142 39.80 20.74 21.14
N CYS A 143 40.71 19.79 21.37
CA CYS A 143 41.56 19.19 20.34
C CYS A 143 41.71 17.71 20.66
N GLY A 144 41.76 16.87 19.62
CA GLY A 144 41.98 15.42 19.76
C GLY A 144 43.43 15.07 20.12
N THR A 145 43.74 13.77 20.07
CA THR A 145 45.12 13.26 19.95
C THR A 145 45.78 13.71 18.65
N ASP A 146 44.98 13.81 17.60
CA ASP A 146 45.34 14.18 16.25
C ASP A 146 45.10 15.68 16.00
N TRP A 147 45.46 16.14 14.80
CA TRP A 147 45.44 17.53 14.34
C TRP A 147 44.06 18.22 14.27
N ARG A 148 43.00 17.66 14.86
CA ARG A 148 41.62 18.16 14.80
C ARG A 148 41.25 18.92 16.06
N CYS A 149 40.67 20.10 15.91
CA CYS A 149 40.22 20.95 17.02
C CYS A 149 38.84 21.57 16.75
N LEU A 150 38.09 21.85 17.82
CA LEU A 150 36.84 22.62 17.80
C LEU A 150 37.06 23.94 18.55
N ALA A 151 36.64 25.05 17.96
CA ALA A 151 36.74 26.37 18.58
C ALA A 151 35.43 27.14 18.56
N ASP A 152 35.21 27.93 19.61
CA ASP A 152 34.17 28.95 19.68
C ASP A 152 34.63 30.22 18.97
N LEU A 153 33.68 30.85 18.29
CA LEU A 153 33.82 32.19 17.71
C LEU A 153 32.87 33.13 18.45
N ARG A 154 33.45 34.10 19.17
CA ARG A 154 32.72 35.04 20.02
C ARG A 154 33.02 36.49 19.70
N THR A 155 32.07 37.38 19.93
CA THR A 155 32.29 38.83 19.94
C THR A 155 33.14 39.23 21.16
N PRO A 156 33.72 40.46 21.21
CA PRO A 156 34.49 40.91 22.36
C PRO A 156 33.68 41.05 23.67
N ASP A 157 32.34 41.14 23.58
CA ASP A 157 31.41 41.06 24.72
C ASP A 157 30.94 39.62 25.03
N GLY A 158 31.59 38.60 24.46
CA GLY A 158 31.50 37.18 24.85
C GLY A 158 30.36 36.38 24.21
N LYS A 159 29.52 37.01 23.39
CA LYS A 159 28.39 36.36 22.69
C LYS A 159 28.89 35.49 21.53
N PRO A 160 28.30 34.33 21.24
CA PRO A 160 28.56 33.59 20.00
C PRO A 160 28.30 34.45 18.75
N LEU A 161 29.04 34.21 17.67
CA LEU A 161 28.75 34.79 16.36
C LEU A 161 27.46 34.21 15.76
N ASP A 162 26.70 35.03 15.02
CA ASP A 162 25.58 34.58 14.20
C ASP A 162 26.06 33.75 12.98
N ALA A 163 25.13 33.14 12.24
CA ALA A 163 25.45 32.27 11.10
C ALA A 163 26.23 32.98 9.97
N ALA A 164 25.92 34.24 9.68
CA ALA A 164 26.59 35.00 8.62
C ALA A 164 28.01 35.41 9.06
N ALA A 165 28.15 35.92 10.29
CA ALA A 165 29.44 36.24 10.88
C ALA A 165 30.33 34.99 11.03
N THR A 166 29.75 33.85 11.43
CA THR A 166 30.43 32.55 11.52
C THR A 166 30.97 32.13 10.15
N THR A 167 30.15 32.21 9.10
CA THR A 167 30.55 31.86 7.73
C THR A 167 31.72 32.74 7.25
N ALA A 168 31.67 34.05 7.50
CA ALA A 168 32.76 34.97 7.16
C ALA A 168 34.05 34.68 7.95
N ALA A 169 33.93 34.37 9.25
CA ALA A 169 35.07 34.02 10.10
C ALA A 169 35.70 32.67 9.71
N VAL A 170 34.90 31.66 9.35
CA VAL A 170 35.40 30.36 8.82
C VAL A 170 36.20 30.58 7.54
N ALA A 171 35.66 31.35 6.58
CA ALA A 171 36.35 31.67 5.33
C ALA A 171 37.68 32.40 5.56
N ALA A 172 37.74 33.32 6.53
CA ALA A 172 38.99 33.99 6.91
C ALA A 172 39.99 33.03 7.59
N LEU A 173 39.54 32.20 8.54
CA LEU A 173 40.37 31.19 9.22
C LEU A 173 40.95 30.17 8.24
N ALA A 174 40.20 29.79 7.19
CA ALA A 174 40.68 28.87 6.15
C ALA A 174 41.87 29.42 5.33
N THR A 175 42.13 30.73 5.38
CA THR A 175 43.33 31.36 4.77
C THR A 175 44.53 31.47 5.73
N SER A 176 44.34 31.13 7.01
CA SER A 176 45.37 31.29 8.04
C SER A 176 46.44 30.19 7.96
N PRO A 177 47.75 30.51 7.92
CA PRO A 177 48.82 29.52 7.82
C PRO A 177 48.98 28.63 9.07
N LEU A 178 48.15 28.84 10.09
CA LEU A 178 48.07 28.04 11.31
C LEU A 178 47.24 26.76 11.12
N VAL A 179 46.41 26.70 10.08
CA VAL A 179 45.53 25.58 9.75
C VAL A 179 45.69 25.13 8.30
N LYS A 180 45.47 23.83 8.06
CA LYS A 180 45.33 23.24 6.74
C LYS A 180 43.96 23.54 6.14
N PHE A 181 42.92 23.61 6.98
CA PHE A 181 41.57 24.08 6.65
C PHE A 181 40.79 24.46 7.92
N ALA A 182 39.74 25.25 7.73
CA ALA A 182 38.73 25.59 8.73
C ALA A 182 37.35 25.45 8.09
N GLU A 183 36.41 24.80 8.76
CA GLU A 183 35.09 24.42 8.26
C GLU A 183 34.02 24.70 9.31
N LYS A 184 32.77 24.97 8.88
CA LYS A 184 31.65 25.19 9.80
C LYS A 184 31.35 23.90 10.58
N ASN A 185 30.99 24.00 11.86
CA ASN A 185 30.59 22.82 12.62
C ASN A 185 29.18 22.38 12.19
N LEU A 186 29.12 21.54 11.16
CA LEU A 186 27.87 21.07 10.57
C LEU A 186 27.00 20.33 11.61
N ILE A 187 25.68 20.52 11.50
CA ILE A 187 24.72 19.66 12.19
C ILE A 187 24.39 18.54 11.22
N LEU A 188 25.01 17.38 11.44
CA LEU A 188 24.64 16.13 10.80
C LEU A 188 23.63 15.45 11.72
N SER A 189 22.38 15.31 11.28
CA SER A 189 21.45 14.35 11.89
C SER A 189 21.79 12.94 11.37
N PRO A 190 21.60 11.87 12.15
CA PRO A 190 21.32 10.58 11.54
C PRO A 190 20.04 10.73 10.71
N SER A 191 20.07 10.26 9.46
CA SER A 191 18.83 10.03 8.72
C SER A 191 18.33 8.65 9.08
N ALA A 192 17.27 8.57 9.88
CA ALA A 192 16.49 7.35 9.95
C ALA A 192 16.15 6.92 8.51
N VAL A 193 16.34 5.64 8.22
CA VAL A 193 16.32 5.15 6.85
C VAL A 193 14.87 5.09 6.36
N PHE A 194 14.43 6.16 5.70
CA PHE A 194 13.17 6.22 4.98
C PHE A 194 13.45 5.93 3.49
N PRO A 195 12.99 4.80 2.95
CA PRO A 195 13.13 4.50 1.52
C PRO A 195 12.30 5.46 0.66
N SER A 196 12.63 5.51 -0.62
CA SER A 196 11.97 6.40 -1.59
C SER A 196 10.69 5.84 -2.24
N ASP A 197 10.30 4.63 -1.85
CA ASP A 197 9.21 3.83 -2.41
C ASP A 197 7.83 4.49 -2.24
N GLU A 198 6.95 4.32 -3.22
CA GLU A 198 5.76 5.16 -3.41
C GLU A 198 4.77 5.04 -2.23
N TYR A 199 4.50 3.82 -1.79
CA TYR A 199 3.49 3.50 -0.79
C TYR A 199 4.04 3.22 0.61
N PHE A 200 5.36 3.43 0.85
CA PHE A 200 5.96 3.20 2.17
C PHE A 200 5.23 3.93 3.32
N THR A 201 4.62 5.09 3.07
CA THR A 201 3.87 5.81 4.12
C THR A 201 2.52 5.21 4.50
N PHE A 202 1.99 4.25 3.72
CA PHE A 202 0.80 3.45 4.06
C PHE A 202 1.19 2.13 4.77
N GLN A 203 2.49 1.81 4.85
CA GLN A 203 3.02 0.63 5.52
C GLN A 203 3.23 0.88 7.03
N TRP A 204 2.15 1.22 7.74
CA TRP A 204 2.12 1.49 9.20
C TRP A 204 2.79 0.38 10.02
N HIS A 205 2.67 -0.86 9.53
CA HIS A 205 3.16 -2.09 10.13
C HIS A 205 4.68 -2.08 10.39
N TYR A 206 5.47 -1.51 9.49
CA TYR A 206 6.92 -1.33 9.68
C TYR A 206 7.27 -0.34 10.79
N ALA A 207 6.51 0.74 10.94
CA ALA A 207 6.66 1.64 12.06
C ALA A 207 6.26 0.97 13.39
N ALA A 208 5.22 0.14 13.38
CA ALA A 208 4.74 -0.57 14.56
C ALA A 208 5.79 -1.55 15.14
N ILE A 209 6.51 -2.30 14.29
CA ILE A 209 7.60 -3.20 14.72
C ILE A 209 8.96 -2.51 14.87
N ASP A 210 9.01 -1.17 14.93
CA ASP A 210 10.23 -0.40 15.15
C ASP A 210 11.32 -0.55 14.04
N LEU A 211 10.92 -1.00 12.83
CA LEU A 211 11.81 -1.45 11.74
C LEU A 211 12.77 -0.39 11.16
N PRO A 212 12.38 0.87 10.90
CA PRO A 212 13.30 1.83 10.27
C PRO A 212 14.58 2.12 11.07
N ALA A 213 14.59 1.80 12.37
CA ALA A 213 15.77 1.85 13.21
C ALA A 213 16.60 0.55 13.20
N ALA A 214 16.01 -0.60 12.86
CA ALA A 214 16.77 -1.82 12.60
C ALA A 214 17.65 -1.65 11.35
N TRP A 215 17.16 -0.91 10.35
CA TRP A 215 17.89 -0.53 9.15
C TRP A 215 19.10 0.38 9.42
N ASP A 216 19.15 1.11 10.55
CA ASP A 216 20.37 1.81 11.01
C ASP A 216 21.48 0.83 11.45
N ILE A 217 21.14 -0.44 11.73
CA ILE A 217 22.09 -1.52 12.06
C ILE A 217 22.41 -2.35 10.81
N THR A 218 21.38 -2.84 10.10
CA THR A 218 21.50 -3.52 8.81
C THR A 218 20.19 -3.49 8.01
N THR A 219 20.29 -3.36 6.70
CA THR A 219 19.17 -3.51 5.75
C THR A 219 19.05 -4.94 5.18
N GLY A 220 19.98 -5.84 5.52
CA GLY A 220 20.02 -7.24 5.06
C GLY A 220 21.42 -7.67 4.59
N SER A 221 21.51 -8.84 3.95
CA SER A 221 22.72 -9.34 3.28
C SER A 221 22.36 -10.34 2.20
N ASP A 222 22.97 -10.23 1.02
CA ASP A 222 22.79 -11.16 -0.11
C ASP A 222 23.33 -12.58 0.16
N ASP A 223 24.09 -12.75 1.26
CA ASP A 223 24.49 -14.07 1.77
C ASP A 223 23.35 -14.82 2.49
N VAL A 224 22.24 -14.15 2.85
CA VAL A 224 21.09 -14.73 3.56
C VAL A 224 19.98 -15.07 2.56
N VAL A 225 19.48 -16.31 2.62
CA VAL A 225 18.38 -16.79 1.77
C VAL A 225 17.15 -17.11 2.61
N ALA A 226 15.96 -16.76 2.11
CA ALA A 226 14.69 -17.19 2.68
C ALA A 226 13.83 -17.95 1.67
N ALA A 227 13.00 -18.86 2.15
CA ALA A 227 11.99 -19.57 1.38
C ALA A 227 10.59 -19.12 1.79
N VAL A 228 9.79 -18.74 0.80
CA VAL A 228 8.35 -18.49 0.92
C VAL A 228 7.67 -19.81 0.54
N ILE A 229 7.18 -20.55 1.55
CA ILE A 229 6.53 -21.86 1.38
C ILE A 229 5.02 -21.61 1.35
N ASP A 230 4.47 -21.44 0.14
CA ASP A 230 3.19 -20.77 -0.08
C ASP A 230 2.57 -21.08 -1.49
N THR A 231 1.72 -20.20 -2.05
CA THR A 231 1.11 -20.32 -3.41
C THR A 231 2.07 -20.19 -4.59
N GLY A 232 3.33 -19.84 -4.32
CA GLY A 232 4.31 -19.40 -5.32
C GLY A 232 4.74 -17.96 -5.08
N ILE A 233 5.42 -17.36 -6.06
CA ILE A 233 5.63 -15.90 -6.15
C ILE A 233 5.56 -15.54 -7.63
N LEU A 234 4.80 -14.51 -8.02
CA LEU A 234 4.81 -14.03 -9.41
C LEU A 234 6.23 -13.55 -9.80
N LEU A 235 6.88 -14.30 -10.68
CA LEU A 235 8.31 -14.16 -10.96
C LEU A 235 8.65 -12.90 -11.76
N ASP A 236 7.70 -12.34 -12.51
CA ASP A 236 7.88 -11.11 -13.28
C ASP A 236 7.42 -9.84 -12.55
N HIS A 237 6.85 -9.96 -11.34
CA HIS A 237 6.39 -8.84 -10.52
C HIS A 237 7.44 -7.72 -10.45
N PRO A 238 7.13 -6.46 -10.85
CA PRO A 238 8.13 -5.41 -11.03
C PRO A 238 8.94 -5.10 -9.76
N ASP A 239 8.27 -5.05 -8.61
CA ASP A 239 8.87 -4.76 -7.30
C ASP A 239 9.54 -5.95 -6.58
N LEU A 240 9.48 -7.17 -7.15
CA LEU A 240 10.21 -8.35 -6.65
C LEU A 240 11.43 -8.68 -7.52
N GLN A 241 11.66 -7.91 -8.60
CA GLN A 241 12.76 -8.12 -9.53
C GLN A 241 14.13 -8.08 -8.85
N GLY A 242 14.90 -9.15 -9.05
CA GLY A 242 16.22 -9.33 -8.44
C GLY A 242 16.21 -9.69 -6.94
N ARG A 243 15.04 -9.77 -6.30
CA ARG A 243 14.87 -10.31 -4.94
C ARG A 243 14.68 -11.83 -4.99
N ILE A 244 13.91 -12.32 -5.96
CA ILE A 244 13.71 -13.75 -6.21
C ILE A 244 14.99 -14.34 -6.86
N ILE A 245 15.47 -15.47 -6.31
CA ILE A 245 16.71 -16.13 -6.73
C ILE A 245 16.50 -17.57 -7.24
N GLY A 246 15.25 -18.03 -7.31
CA GLY A 246 14.87 -19.36 -7.80
C GLY A 246 13.58 -19.82 -7.14
N GLY A 247 13.13 -21.02 -7.50
CA GLY A 247 11.96 -21.64 -6.92
C GLY A 247 11.86 -23.11 -7.31
N ALA A 248 10.73 -23.71 -6.97
CA ALA A 248 10.26 -24.99 -7.48
C ALA A 248 8.76 -25.13 -7.13
N ASP A 249 8.03 -25.87 -7.95
CA ASP A 249 6.73 -26.42 -7.59
C ASP A 249 6.90 -27.79 -6.96
N LEU A 250 6.13 -28.05 -5.90
CA LEU A 250 6.10 -29.31 -5.19
C LEU A 250 4.72 -29.98 -5.25
N ILE A 251 3.76 -29.47 -6.02
CA ILE A 251 2.38 -29.97 -6.07
C ILE A 251 2.30 -31.18 -7.03
N ASP A 252 2.11 -32.39 -6.50
CA ASP A 252 2.00 -33.64 -7.30
C ASP A 252 0.67 -33.76 -8.07
N ASP A 253 -0.40 -33.10 -7.59
CA ASP A 253 -1.71 -33.11 -8.25
C ASP A 253 -1.84 -31.94 -9.24
N THR A 254 -1.72 -32.25 -10.52
CA THR A 254 -1.82 -31.27 -11.63
C THR A 254 -3.14 -30.50 -11.66
N GLY A 255 -4.20 -31.02 -11.02
CA GLY A 255 -5.49 -30.33 -10.88
C GLY A 255 -5.53 -29.33 -9.73
N VAL A 256 -4.60 -29.42 -8.78
CA VAL A 256 -4.34 -28.41 -7.74
C VAL A 256 -3.30 -27.40 -8.24
N ALA A 257 -2.29 -27.85 -9.00
CA ALA A 257 -1.22 -26.99 -9.52
C ALA A 257 -1.74 -25.87 -10.46
N ASN A 258 -2.77 -26.14 -11.28
CA ASN A 258 -3.50 -25.15 -12.09
C ASN A 258 -2.66 -24.37 -13.14
N ASP A 259 -1.42 -24.79 -13.37
CA ASP A 259 -0.44 -24.23 -14.33
C ASP A 259 -0.42 -24.99 -15.68
N GLY A 260 -0.60 -26.31 -15.63
CA GLY A 260 -0.60 -27.20 -16.79
C GLY A 260 0.26 -28.46 -16.63
N ASP A 261 1.11 -28.53 -15.59
CA ASP A 261 1.81 -29.75 -15.20
C ASP A 261 1.90 -29.90 -13.66
N GLY A 262 3.06 -29.74 -13.03
CA GLY A 262 3.29 -30.01 -11.60
C GLY A 262 4.59 -30.76 -11.29
N ARG A 263 5.18 -30.43 -10.13
CA ARG A 263 6.51 -30.83 -9.63
C ARG A 263 7.66 -30.59 -10.60
N ASP A 264 7.98 -29.32 -10.82
CA ASP A 264 9.10 -28.88 -11.67
C ASP A 264 9.97 -27.76 -11.02
N ASP A 265 10.91 -27.18 -11.78
CA ASP A 265 11.83 -26.15 -11.30
C ASP A 265 11.25 -24.72 -11.31
N ASP A 266 9.96 -24.54 -11.65
CA ASP A 266 9.28 -23.25 -11.69
C ASP A 266 8.46 -22.97 -10.41
N GLY A 267 8.63 -21.78 -9.84
CA GLY A 267 7.96 -21.35 -8.60
C GLY A 267 6.87 -20.30 -8.82
N ASP A 268 6.52 -20.04 -10.08
CA ASP A 268 5.61 -18.96 -10.46
C ASP A 268 4.18 -19.17 -9.91
N ASP A 269 3.54 -18.07 -9.51
CA ASP A 269 2.21 -18.08 -8.91
C ASP A 269 1.13 -18.03 -10.02
N ALA A 270 0.76 -19.19 -10.55
CA ALA A 270 -0.25 -19.33 -11.60
C ALA A 270 -1.69 -18.95 -11.18
N GLY A 271 -1.90 -18.52 -9.93
CA GLY A 271 -3.19 -18.16 -9.38
C GLY A 271 -4.04 -19.33 -8.87
N ASP A 272 -4.88 -19.02 -7.90
CA ASP A 272 -5.88 -19.90 -7.27
C ASP A 272 -7.28 -19.27 -7.37
N ASN A 273 -8.33 -19.92 -6.87
CA ASN A 273 -9.64 -19.28 -6.63
C ASN A 273 -9.91 -19.09 -5.12
N SER A 274 -8.87 -18.92 -4.29
CA SER A 274 -9.04 -18.94 -2.83
C SER A 274 -9.73 -17.69 -2.28
N CYS A 275 -9.75 -16.59 -3.03
CA CYS A 275 -10.60 -15.42 -2.76
C CYS A 275 -11.96 -15.43 -3.50
N GLY A 276 -12.26 -16.47 -4.29
CA GLY A 276 -13.49 -16.63 -5.05
C GLY A 276 -13.22 -17.04 -6.50
N GLY A 277 -14.27 -17.48 -7.21
CA GLY A 277 -14.15 -17.86 -8.63
C GLY A 277 -13.73 -16.67 -9.49
N GLY A 278 -12.62 -16.81 -10.23
CA GLY A 278 -12.02 -15.72 -11.01
C GLY A 278 -11.24 -14.69 -10.18
N CYS A 279 -10.95 -14.99 -8.91
CA CYS A 279 -10.15 -14.17 -8.02
C CYS A 279 -8.89 -14.94 -7.57
N HIS A 280 -7.73 -14.51 -8.06
CA HIS A 280 -6.43 -15.02 -7.64
C HIS A 280 -5.93 -14.27 -6.41
N SER A 281 -5.57 -14.99 -5.34
CA SER A 281 -5.05 -14.41 -4.11
C SER A 281 -3.61 -13.92 -4.26
N HIS A 282 -2.81 -14.59 -5.10
CA HIS A 282 -1.36 -14.47 -5.19
C HIS A 282 -0.69 -14.34 -3.80
N HIS A 283 -1.18 -15.12 -2.83
CA HIS A 283 -0.93 -14.95 -1.41
C HIS A 283 0.57 -15.00 -1.07
N GLY A 284 1.31 -15.93 -1.66
CA GLY A 284 2.76 -16.03 -1.56
C GLY A 284 3.51 -14.81 -2.09
N SER A 285 2.95 -14.11 -3.09
CA SER A 285 3.48 -12.81 -3.57
C SER A 285 3.30 -11.70 -2.53
N HIS A 286 2.20 -11.68 -1.77
CA HIS A 286 1.99 -10.72 -0.66
C HIS A 286 2.97 -10.95 0.48
N VAL A 287 3.15 -12.22 0.84
CA VAL A 287 4.14 -12.70 1.81
C VAL A 287 5.56 -12.33 1.38
N ALA A 288 5.92 -12.55 0.11
CA ALA A 288 7.24 -12.23 -0.44
C ALA A 288 7.57 -10.73 -0.39
N GLY A 289 6.66 -9.86 -0.82
CA GLY A 289 6.85 -8.41 -0.74
C GLY A 289 7.05 -7.91 0.69
N THR A 290 6.27 -8.45 1.63
CA THR A 290 6.40 -8.10 3.05
C THR A 290 7.76 -8.50 3.59
N MET A 291 8.30 -9.67 3.22
CA MET A 291 9.66 -10.08 3.59
C MET A 291 10.77 -9.24 2.93
N GLY A 292 10.59 -8.87 1.66
CA GLY A 292 11.67 -8.27 0.89
C GLY A 292 11.35 -7.87 -0.54
N ALA A 293 10.32 -7.06 -0.78
CA ALA A 293 10.23 -6.20 -1.96
C ALA A 293 11.52 -5.35 -2.17
N ALA A 294 11.69 -4.77 -3.34
CA ALA A 294 12.95 -4.19 -3.81
C ALA A 294 13.24 -2.77 -3.26
N THR A 295 13.23 -2.63 -1.93
CA THR A 295 13.24 -1.38 -1.17
C THR A 295 14.28 -0.32 -1.59
N ASP A 296 13.86 0.95 -1.56
CA ASP A 296 14.55 2.17 -2.02
C ASP A 296 14.82 2.22 -3.53
N ASN A 297 13.84 1.72 -4.31
CA ASN A 297 13.81 1.79 -5.77
C ASN A 297 12.97 2.97 -6.31
N GLY A 298 12.04 3.50 -5.50
CA GLY A 298 11.14 4.59 -5.89
C GLY A 298 9.88 4.19 -6.66
N ILE A 299 9.42 2.94 -6.56
CA ILE A 299 8.09 2.46 -6.98
C ILE A 299 7.39 1.76 -5.79
N MET A 300 6.11 1.42 -5.95
CA MET A 300 5.37 0.44 -5.14
C MET A 300 5.69 0.41 -3.62
N VAL A 301 6.23 -0.68 -3.07
CA VAL A 301 6.30 -0.94 -1.62
C VAL A 301 7.69 -1.33 -1.15
N SER A 302 8.01 -1.00 0.10
CA SER A 302 9.19 -1.54 0.75
C SER A 302 8.92 -2.95 1.27
N GLY A 303 9.95 -3.77 1.37
CA GLY A 303 9.97 -5.00 2.17
C GLY A 303 10.81 -4.86 3.44
N VAL A 304 10.66 -5.80 4.39
CA VAL A 304 11.43 -5.80 5.64
C VAL A 304 12.95 -5.85 5.40
N THR A 305 13.38 -6.55 4.35
CA THR A 305 14.77 -6.67 3.91
C THR A 305 15.02 -6.04 2.55
N TRP A 306 16.10 -5.26 2.43
CA TRP A 306 16.51 -4.60 1.17
C TRP A 306 17.52 -5.47 0.38
N ALA A 307 18.13 -6.44 1.04
CA ALA A 307 19.13 -7.37 0.52
C ALA A 307 18.80 -8.82 0.96
N GLY A 308 19.44 -9.83 0.38
CA GLY A 308 19.10 -11.24 0.61
C GLY A 308 18.22 -11.84 -0.49
N GLY A 309 18.21 -13.16 -0.64
CA GLY A 309 17.47 -13.84 -1.71
C GLY A 309 16.18 -14.50 -1.24
N LEU A 310 15.12 -14.41 -2.04
CA LEU A 310 13.86 -15.15 -1.85
C LEU A 310 13.80 -16.38 -2.77
N LEU A 311 13.32 -17.50 -2.25
CA LEU A 311 12.93 -18.69 -3.01
C LEU A 311 11.41 -18.81 -3.03
N ALA A 312 10.83 -18.95 -4.22
CA ALA A 312 9.42 -19.29 -4.41
C ALA A 312 9.26 -20.81 -4.26
N VAL A 313 8.73 -21.27 -3.12
CA VAL A 313 8.54 -22.70 -2.84
C VAL A 313 7.05 -22.99 -2.86
N ARG A 314 6.56 -23.37 -4.04
CA ARG A 314 5.15 -23.49 -4.33
C ARG A 314 4.63 -24.84 -3.82
N VAL A 315 3.70 -24.78 -2.88
CA VAL A 315 3.12 -25.94 -2.18
C VAL A 315 1.61 -25.83 -1.98
N LEU A 316 1.02 -24.70 -2.36
CA LEU A 316 -0.42 -24.42 -2.37
C LEU A 316 -0.84 -24.05 -3.79
N GLY A 317 -2.01 -24.53 -4.20
CA GLY A 317 -2.68 -24.14 -5.44
C GLY A 317 -4.19 -24.13 -5.24
N GLU A 318 -4.94 -24.59 -6.24
CA GLU A 318 -6.40 -24.57 -6.23
C GLU A 318 -6.98 -25.39 -5.05
N GLY A 319 -7.61 -24.68 -4.12
CA GLY A 319 -8.16 -25.28 -2.89
C GLY A 319 -7.14 -25.60 -1.78
N GLY A 320 -5.87 -25.18 -1.92
CA GLY A 320 -4.81 -25.35 -0.92
C GLY A 320 -3.72 -26.33 -1.35
N GLY A 321 -3.17 -27.09 -0.41
CA GLY A 321 -2.04 -28.00 -0.68
C GLY A 321 -1.94 -29.16 0.32
N SER A 322 -1.21 -30.22 -0.04
CA SER A 322 -1.16 -31.44 0.77
C SER A 322 -0.04 -31.44 1.81
N LEU A 323 -0.22 -32.23 2.87
CA LEU A 323 0.82 -32.45 3.90
C LEU A 323 2.09 -33.13 3.35
N ALA A 324 2.04 -33.73 2.16
CA ALA A 324 3.23 -34.28 1.51
C ALA A 324 4.01 -33.17 0.80
N ASP A 325 3.33 -32.37 -0.02
CA ASP A 325 3.93 -31.31 -0.84
C ASP A 325 4.53 -30.20 0.05
N ILE A 326 3.85 -29.84 1.15
CA ILE A 326 4.36 -28.88 2.14
C ILE A 326 5.60 -29.45 2.88
N ALA A 327 5.65 -30.76 3.14
CA ALA A 327 6.79 -31.41 3.81
C ALA A 327 7.99 -31.61 2.86
N ASP A 328 7.73 -31.87 1.59
CA ASP A 328 8.72 -31.89 0.52
C ASP A 328 9.25 -30.48 0.23
N GLY A 329 8.40 -29.44 0.26
CA GLY A 329 8.80 -28.04 0.15
C GLY A 329 9.72 -27.59 1.30
N LEU A 330 9.40 -27.97 2.55
CA LEU A 330 10.31 -27.83 3.69
C LEU A 330 11.67 -28.50 3.44
N THR A 331 11.65 -29.72 2.89
CA THR A 331 12.84 -30.52 2.61
C THR A 331 13.69 -29.92 1.48
N TRP A 332 13.07 -29.44 0.41
CA TRP A 332 13.70 -28.79 -0.74
C TRP A 332 14.29 -27.42 -0.36
N ALA A 333 13.56 -26.63 0.44
CA ALA A 333 14.00 -25.32 0.91
C ALA A 333 15.34 -25.38 1.65
N VAL A 334 15.57 -26.41 2.48
CA VAL A 334 16.86 -26.64 3.16
C VAL A 334 17.88 -27.43 2.32
N GLY A 335 17.63 -27.60 1.02
CA GLY A 335 18.56 -28.22 0.07
C GLY A 335 18.59 -29.75 0.14
N GLY A 336 17.50 -30.40 0.54
CA GLY A 336 17.28 -31.84 0.38
C GLY A 336 17.10 -32.25 -1.09
N ASP A 337 17.06 -33.55 -1.35
CA ASP A 337 16.67 -34.11 -2.65
C ASP A 337 15.19 -34.51 -2.57
N VAL A 338 14.39 -34.11 -3.55
CA VAL A 338 12.95 -34.41 -3.69
C VAL A 338 12.71 -34.92 -5.11
N ASP A 339 11.81 -35.89 -5.29
CA ASP A 339 11.46 -36.42 -6.62
C ASP A 339 10.57 -35.43 -7.39
N GLY A 340 10.86 -35.27 -8.69
CA GLY A 340 10.26 -34.28 -9.60
C GLY A 340 11.25 -33.18 -9.99
N VAL A 341 11.76 -32.47 -8.97
CA VAL A 341 12.48 -31.21 -9.08
C VAL A 341 14.01 -31.35 -9.03
N ALA A 342 14.74 -30.32 -9.48
CA ALA A 342 16.18 -30.23 -9.27
C ALA A 342 16.50 -29.86 -7.81
N ARG A 343 17.59 -30.42 -7.28
CA ARG A 343 18.05 -30.12 -5.91
C ARG A 343 18.40 -28.64 -5.77
N ASN A 344 17.75 -27.95 -4.82
CA ASN A 344 18.10 -26.57 -4.46
C ASN A 344 19.60 -26.43 -4.14
N GLY A 345 20.30 -25.61 -4.93
CA GLY A 345 21.72 -25.30 -4.77
C GLY A 345 22.01 -24.13 -3.80
N ARG A 346 20.98 -23.47 -3.27
CA ARG A 346 21.04 -22.37 -2.31
C ARG A 346 20.05 -22.62 -1.15
N PRO A 347 20.39 -23.48 -0.18
CA PRO A 347 19.56 -23.75 0.98
C PRO A 347 19.17 -22.46 1.72
N ALA A 348 17.93 -22.36 2.18
CA ALA A 348 17.43 -21.20 2.90
C ALA A 348 17.82 -21.20 4.39
N ASP A 349 18.20 -20.02 4.88
CA ASP A 349 18.42 -19.72 6.30
C ASP A 349 17.12 -19.50 7.08
N VAL A 350 16.04 -19.11 6.39
CA VAL A 350 14.75 -18.72 6.97
C VAL A 350 13.61 -19.28 6.12
N LEU A 351 12.67 -19.98 6.74
CA LEU A 351 11.51 -20.60 6.09
C LEU A 351 10.25 -19.93 6.65
N ASN A 352 9.52 -19.22 5.79
CA ASN A 352 8.23 -18.63 6.11
C ASN A 352 7.11 -19.58 5.64
N MET A 353 6.28 -20.03 6.58
CA MET A 353 5.06 -20.80 6.29
C MET A 353 3.85 -19.98 6.72
N SER A 354 3.30 -19.18 5.81
CA SER A 354 2.10 -18.36 6.03
C SER A 354 0.81 -19.17 5.83
N LEU A 355 0.86 -20.46 6.18
CA LEU A 355 -0.16 -21.47 5.91
C LEU A 355 -0.46 -22.31 7.15
N GLY A 356 -1.61 -23.00 7.14
CA GLY A 356 -1.97 -23.93 8.20
C GLY A 356 -3.32 -24.62 7.98
N GLY A 357 -3.63 -25.59 8.84
CA GLY A 357 -4.90 -26.29 8.84
C GLY A 357 -5.21 -26.97 10.17
N VAL A 358 -6.48 -27.29 10.40
CA VAL A 358 -6.97 -27.91 11.63
C VAL A 358 -6.40 -29.32 11.79
N GLY A 359 -5.68 -29.58 12.89
CA GLY A 359 -5.23 -30.91 13.28
C GLY A 359 -3.81 -30.96 13.84
N ASN A 360 -3.36 -32.17 14.14
CA ASN A 360 -1.98 -32.48 14.54
C ASN A 360 -1.37 -33.40 13.48
N SER A 361 -0.22 -33.04 12.90
CA SER A 361 0.48 -33.86 11.91
C SER A 361 1.86 -34.28 12.41
N ALA A 362 2.07 -35.58 12.62
CA ALA A 362 3.37 -36.11 13.01
C ALA A 362 4.44 -35.89 11.92
N ILE A 363 4.03 -35.99 10.64
CA ILE A 363 4.91 -35.75 9.48
C ILE A 363 5.35 -34.29 9.44
N MET A 364 4.43 -33.35 9.66
CA MET A 364 4.76 -31.91 9.66
C MET A 364 5.67 -31.56 10.85
N ASN A 365 5.42 -32.16 12.02
CA ASN A 365 6.27 -31.98 13.20
C ASN A 365 7.69 -32.55 12.99
N GLU A 366 7.84 -33.61 12.19
CA GLU A 366 9.13 -34.20 11.82
C GLU A 366 9.84 -33.34 10.74
N ALA A 367 9.14 -32.91 9.69
CA ALA A 367 9.69 -32.04 8.65
C ALA A 367 10.16 -30.67 9.17
N VAL A 368 9.39 -30.03 10.06
CA VAL A 368 9.80 -28.78 10.73
C VAL A 368 11.01 -29.01 11.66
N ALA A 369 11.07 -30.17 12.33
CA ALA A 369 12.24 -30.53 13.15
C ALA A 369 13.49 -30.76 12.30
N ASP A 370 13.40 -31.48 11.18
CA ASP A 370 14.53 -31.73 10.27
C ASP A 370 15.01 -30.46 9.57
N ALA A 371 14.11 -29.56 9.17
CA ALA A 371 14.47 -28.25 8.62
C ALA A 371 15.24 -27.39 9.64
N THR A 372 14.81 -27.36 10.91
CA THR A 372 15.57 -26.67 11.97
C THR A 372 16.89 -27.38 12.31
N ALA A 373 16.96 -28.70 12.20
CA ALA A 373 18.20 -29.48 12.34
C ALA A 373 19.20 -29.24 11.19
N ALA A 374 18.72 -28.84 10.00
CA ALA A 374 19.57 -28.39 8.89
C ALA A 374 20.18 -26.99 9.12
N GLY A 375 19.70 -26.23 10.12
CA GLY A 375 20.21 -24.91 10.50
C GLY A 375 19.35 -23.73 10.03
N ALA A 376 18.19 -24.01 9.42
CA ALA A 376 17.21 -23.01 9.03
C ALA A 376 16.34 -22.56 10.22
N LEU A 377 15.86 -21.32 10.16
CA LEU A 377 14.87 -20.77 11.08
C LEU A 377 13.48 -21.00 10.51
N VAL A 378 12.59 -21.70 11.22
CA VAL A 378 11.24 -22.02 10.70
C VAL A 378 10.18 -21.21 11.45
N LEU A 379 9.44 -20.39 10.70
CA LEU A 379 8.42 -19.47 11.20
C LEU A 379 7.06 -19.83 10.60
N VAL A 380 6.03 -19.92 11.44
CA VAL A 380 4.71 -20.43 11.05
C VAL A 380 3.57 -19.54 11.55
N ALA A 381 2.55 -19.35 10.71
CA ALA A 381 1.31 -18.70 11.09
C ALA A 381 0.56 -19.49 12.19
N ALA A 382 -0.09 -18.79 13.13
CA ALA A 382 -0.90 -19.43 14.17
C ALA A 382 -2.29 -19.90 13.69
N GLY A 383 -2.81 -19.33 12.60
CA GLY A 383 -4.18 -19.54 12.09
C GLY A 383 -5.13 -18.38 12.43
N ASN A 384 -6.31 -18.37 11.79
CA ASN A 384 -7.19 -17.22 11.66
C ASN A 384 -8.64 -17.50 12.15
N GLU A 385 -8.79 -18.35 13.17
CA GLU A 385 -10.09 -18.89 13.64
C GLU A 385 -10.53 -18.40 15.03
N ASP A 386 -9.77 -17.50 15.68
CA ASP A 386 -9.91 -17.09 17.10
C ASP A 386 -9.91 -18.28 18.11
N ASP A 387 -9.05 -19.27 17.87
CA ASP A 387 -8.96 -20.53 18.61
C ASP A 387 -7.52 -20.81 19.14
N ASP A 388 -7.36 -21.88 19.92
CA ASP A 388 -6.07 -22.32 20.46
C ASP A 388 -5.17 -22.91 19.36
N ALA A 389 -4.03 -22.25 19.08
CA ALA A 389 -3.07 -22.61 18.05
C ALA A 389 -2.44 -24.01 18.23
N SER A 390 -2.56 -24.65 19.40
CA SER A 390 -2.22 -26.07 19.56
C SER A 390 -3.12 -27.02 18.75
N GLY A 391 -4.31 -26.55 18.35
CA GLY A 391 -5.24 -27.25 17.46
C GLY A 391 -4.81 -27.31 15.99
N TYR A 392 -3.80 -26.53 15.56
CA TYR A 392 -3.50 -26.24 14.16
C TYR A 392 -2.08 -26.66 13.77
N THR A 393 -1.89 -27.20 12.56
CA THR A 393 -0.59 -27.62 12.02
C THR A 393 -0.26 -26.76 10.79
N PRO A 394 0.98 -26.25 10.61
CA PRO A 394 2.21 -26.50 11.38
C PRO A 394 2.33 -25.72 12.71
N ALA A 395 1.39 -24.85 13.09
CA ALA A 395 1.46 -24.04 14.31
C ALA A 395 1.84 -24.82 15.59
N ASN A 396 1.36 -26.06 15.73
CA ASN A 396 1.62 -26.96 16.85
C ASN A 396 2.93 -27.78 16.78
N ALA A 397 3.74 -27.63 15.74
CA ALA A 397 5.03 -28.31 15.60
C ALA A 397 6.05 -27.77 16.63
N PRO A 398 6.56 -28.55 17.61
CA PRO A 398 7.34 -28.00 18.73
C PRO A 398 8.62 -27.24 18.37
N ALA A 399 9.18 -27.49 17.17
CA ALA A 399 10.37 -26.81 16.68
C ALA A 399 10.08 -25.47 15.98
N SER A 400 8.84 -25.16 15.60
CA SER A 400 8.49 -23.87 14.96
C SER A 400 8.59 -22.68 15.92
N ILE A 401 8.89 -21.51 15.38
CA ILE A 401 8.50 -20.23 15.97
C ILE A 401 7.09 -19.93 15.46
N THR A 402 6.10 -19.83 16.34
CA THR A 402 4.68 -19.66 15.96
C THR A 402 4.21 -18.23 16.20
N ILE A 403 3.62 -17.60 15.18
CA ILE A 403 3.33 -16.16 15.12
C ILE A 403 1.82 -15.86 15.09
N ALA A 404 1.36 -15.08 16.07
CA ALA A 404 0.01 -14.49 16.10
C ALA A 404 -0.04 -13.13 15.39
N ALA A 405 -1.24 -12.67 15.03
CA ALA A 405 -1.49 -11.39 14.38
C ALA A 405 -1.97 -10.32 15.37
N VAL A 406 -1.42 -9.11 15.21
CA VAL A 406 -1.91 -7.88 15.84
C VAL A 406 -2.32 -6.84 14.79
N GLY A 407 -3.35 -6.06 15.11
CA GLY A 407 -3.77 -4.90 14.34
C GLY A 407 -3.21 -3.59 14.91
N ASN A 408 -3.40 -2.50 14.16
CA ASN A 408 -3.09 -1.13 14.59
C ASN A 408 -4.12 -0.65 15.64
N GLY A 409 -4.03 -1.14 16.88
CA GLY A 409 -5.00 -0.80 17.93
C GLY A 409 -4.89 0.65 18.42
N ALA A 410 -5.82 1.08 19.27
CA ALA A 410 -6.11 2.50 19.50
C ALA A 410 -4.86 3.31 19.95
N GLY A 411 -4.59 4.41 19.24
CA GLY A 411 -3.39 5.25 19.48
C GLY A 411 -2.08 4.60 19.04
N GLY A 412 -2.12 3.63 18.12
CA GLY A 412 -1.00 2.82 17.67
C GLY A 412 -0.58 1.73 18.66
N THR A 413 -1.44 1.38 19.63
CA THR A 413 -1.18 0.36 20.64
C THR A 413 -1.60 -1.00 20.10
N PRO A 414 -0.70 -1.98 19.90
CA PRO A 414 -1.08 -3.22 19.25
C PRO A 414 -1.99 -4.09 20.12
N GLU A 415 -3.08 -4.56 19.51
CA GLU A 415 -4.08 -5.44 20.10
C GLU A 415 -4.19 -6.71 19.22
N LYS A 416 -4.56 -7.86 19.82
CA LYS A 416 -4.74 -9.11 19.05
C LYS A 416 -5.77 -8.87 17.94
N ALA A 417 -5.41 -9.14 16.69
CA ALA A 417 -6.36 -9.07 15.59
C ALA A 417 -7.53 -10.04 15.84
N SER A 418 -8.75 -9.66 15.45
CA SER A 418 -9.98 -10.35 15.86
C SER A 418 -9.95 -11.85 15.56
N TYR A 419 -9.47 -12.19 14.36
CA TYR A 419 -9.33 -13.55 13.84
C TYR A 419 -8.14 -14.35 14.39
N SER A 420 -7.10 -13.72 14.97
CA SER A 420 -5.85 -14.44 15.28
C SER A 420 -6.03 -15.54 16.31
N ASN A 421 -5.54 -16.74 16.00
CA ASN A 421 -5.36 -17.80 16.99
C ASN A 421 -4.34 -17.41 18.08
N TYR A 422 -4.40 -18.10 19.22
CA TYR A 422 -3.70 -17.76 20.46
C TYR A 422 -3.31 -19.00 21.29
N GLY A 423 -2.83 -18.81 22.52
CA GLY A 423 -2.55 -19.86 23.51
C GLY A 423 -1.06 -20.14 23.73
N ASP A 424 -0.76 -21.10 24.60
CA ASP A 424 0.60 -21.50 25.04
C ASP A 424 1.55 -21.94 23.90
N ARG A 425 1.03 -22.09 22.67
CA ARG A 425 1.80 -22.48 21.48
C ARG A 425 2.41 -21.28 20.73
N VAL A 426 1.89 -20.06 20.90
CA VAL A 426 2.40 -18.85 20.26
C VAL A 426 3.67 -18.36 20.96
N ASP A 427 4.73 -18.09 20.19
CA ASP A 427 5.98 -17.53 20.72
C ASP A 427 5.92 -15.99 20.81
N VAL A 428 5.46 -15.35 19.73
CA VAL A 428 5.39 -13.88 19.54
C VAL A 428 4.22 -13.48 18.61
N ALA A 429 3.95 -12.19 18.47
CA ALA A 429 3.03 -11.64 17.49
C ALA A 429 3.72 -10.69 16.49
N GLY A 430 3.13 -10.54 15.29
CA GLY A 430 3.54 -9.58 14.26
C GLY A 430 2.33 -8.82 13.66
N PRO A 431 2.55 -7.74 12.90
CA PRO A 431 1.48 -7.00 12.24
C PRO A 431 0.75 -7.89 11.23
N GLY A 432 -0.48 -8.26 11.56
CA GLY A 432 -1.39 -8.97 10.65
C GLY A 432 -2.51 -8.10 10.12
N GLY A 433 -2.77 -6.94 10.74
CA GLY A 433 -3.75 -5.95 10.30
C GLY A 433 -5.21 -6.29 10.62
N GLU A 434 -6.08 -5.29 10.46
CA GLU A 434 -7.52 -5.37 10.71
C GLU A 434 -8.27 -4.32 9.86
N GLN A 435 -8.59 -4.65 8.61
CA GLN A 435 -9.15 -3.74 7.61
C GLN A 435 -10.55 -3.19 7.96
N ALA A 436 -11.23 -3.78 8.94
CA ALA A 436 -12.49 -3.28 9.47
C ALA A 436 -12.33 -2.02 10.37
N ILE A 437 -11.10 -1.54 10.57
CA ILE A 437 -10.74 -0.43 11.45
C ILE A 437 -9.81 0.54 10.68
N ASP A 438 -9.95 1.84 10.98
CA ASP A 438 -9.06 2.94 10.59
C ASP A 438 -8.72 3.70 11.88
N ASN A 439 -7.58 3.39 12.50
CA ASN A 439 -7.15 3.95 13.79
C ASN A 439 -6.06 5.02 13.69
N ASP A 440 -5.33 5.12 12.58
CA ASP A 440 -4.39 6.23 12.34
C ASP A 440 -5.00 7.41 11.58
N GLY A 441 -6.13 7.20 10.90
CA GLY A 441 -6.95 8.23 10.27
C GLY A 441 -6.49 8.61 8.87
N ASP A 442 -5.78 7.73 8.15
CA ASP A 442 -5.33 7.99 6.78
C ASP A 442 -6.44 7.82 5.72
N GLY A 443 -7.53 7.12 6.05
CA GLY A 443 -8.69 6.88 5.21
C GLY A 443 -8.78 5.48 4.57
N ASN A 444 -7.79 4.61 4.83
CA ASN A 444 -7.80 3.20 4.47
C ASN A 444 -8.08 2.32 5.70
N GLY A 445 -8.32 1.02 5.50
CA GLY A 445 -8.36 0.06 6.60
C GLY A 445 -6.94 -0.33 7.06
N ASP A 446 -6.76 -0.61 8.35
CA ASP A 446 -5.51 -1.00 9.03
C ASP A 446 -4.95 -2.39 8.60
N GLY A 447 -5.06 -2.76 7.32
CA GLY A 447 -4.48 -3.98 6.74
C GLY A 447 -2.97 -3.88 6.52
N VAL A 448 -2.36 -4.96 6.06
CA VAL A 448 -0.96 -5.00 5.64
C VAL A 448 -0.88 -4.75 4.13
N LEU A 449 -0.37 -3.59 3.73
CA LEU A 449 -0.07 -3.28 2.32
C LEU A 449 1.23 -3.96 1.86
N SER A 450 1.13 -4.75 0.78
CA SER A 450 2.22 -5.46 0.09
C SER A 450 1.84 -5.73 -1.38
N THR A 451 2.73 -6.38 -2.12
CA THR A 451 2.61 -6.85 -3.51
C THR A 451 1.53 -7.91 -3.73
N VAL A 452 0.74 -7.85 -4.80
CA VAL A 452 -0.27 -8.86 -5.20
C VAL A 452 -0.40 -8.85 -6.73
N GLY A 453 -0.32 -10.00 -7.41
CA GLY A 453 -0.35 -10.01 -8.88
C GLY A 453 0.79 -9.15 -9.45
N ASP A 454 0.48 -8.19 -10.32
CA ASP A 454 1.41 -7.14 -10.78
C ASP A 454 1.22 -5.78 -10.06
N PHE A 455 0.44 -5.74 -8.98
CA PHE A 455 0.00 -4.54 -8.25
C PHE A 455 0.27 -4.65 -6.72
N VAL A 456 -0.39 -3.82 -5.91
CA VAL A 456 -0.28 -3.83 -4.43
C VAL A 456 -1.65 -3.81 -3.76
N SER A 457 -1.82 -4.49 -2.62
CA SER A 457 -3.09 -4.53 -1.90
C SER A 457 -2.94 -4.72 -0.37
N PHE A 458 -3.97 -4.30 0.36
CA PHE A 458 -4.09 -4.48 1.81
C PHE A 458 -4.70 -5.85 2.10
N TYR A 459 -3.93 -6.78 2.68
CA TYR A 459 -4.44 -8.07 3.17
C TYR A 459 -4.48 -8.09 4.70
N GLN A 460 -5.14 -9.08 5.30
CA GLN A 460 -5.04 -9.32 6.76
C GLN A 460 -4.93 -10.80 7.09
N GLY A 461 -4.16 -11.13 8.13
CA GLY A 461 -3.99 -12.52 8.58
C GLY A 461 -2.74 -12.75 9.45
N THR A 462 -2.72 -13.88 10.15
CA THR A 462 -1.46 -14.43 10.70
C THR A 462 -0.44 -14.73 9.59
N SER A 463 -0.94 -14.97 8.37
CA SER A 463 -0.19 -15.04 7.12
C SER A 463 0.58 -13.76 6.76
N MET A 464 0.14 -12.58 7.21
CA MET A 464 0.85 -11.30 7.04
C MET A 464 1.71 -10.95 8.26
N ALA A 465 1.35 -11.45 9.45
CA ALA A 465 2.18 -11.35 10.64
C ALA A 465 3.49 -12.16 10.54
N THR A 466 3.43 -13.36 9.96
CA THR A 466 4.57 -14.28 9.80
C THR A 466 5.73 -13.68 8.97
N PRO A 467 5.53 -13.11 7.76
CA PRO A 467 6.61 -12.54 6.95
C PRO A 467 7.31 -11.33 7.58
N HIS A 468 6.61 -10.56 8.43
CA HIS A 468 7.26 -9.53 9.24
C HIS A 468 8.33 -10.14 10.16
N VAL A 469 8.02 -11.24 10.85
CA VAL A 469 8.96 -11.92 11.74
C VAL A 469 10.04 -12.65 10.94
N ALA A 470 9.71 -13.24 9.79
CA ALA A 470 10.67 -13.91 8.92
C ALA A 470 11.69 -12.93 8.32
N GLY A 471 11.25 -11.76 7.84
CA GLY A 471 12.15 -10.69 7.40
C GLY A 471 13.04 -10.16 8.53
N VAL A 472 12.51 -10.01 9.76
CA VAL A 472 13.34 -9.65 10.92
C VAL A 472 14.35 -10.75 11.26
N ALA A 473 13.98 -12.03 11.10
CA ALA A 473 14.91 -13.16 11.26
C ALA A 473 16.03 -13.15 10.19
N MET A 474 15.75 -12.70 8.95
CA MET A 474 16.77 -12.46 7.93
C MET A 474 17.72 -11.31 8.30
N LEU A 475 17.22 -10.20 8.88
CA LEU A 475 18.07 -9.12 9.40
C LEU A 475 18.95 -9.62 10.57
N MET A 476 18.40 -10.45 11.45
CA MET A 476 19.14 -11.08 12.56
C MET A 476 20.23 -12.05 12.06
N LYS A 477 19.93 -12.87 11.05
CA LYS A 477 20.92 -13.70 10.32
C LYS A 477 21.98 -12.85 9.63
N SER A 478 21.63 -11.66 9.13
CA SER A 478 22.56 -10.75 8.44
C SER A 478 23.64 -10.17 9.37
N VAL A 479 23.32 -9.93 10.65
CA VAL A 479 24.33 -9.55 11.68
C VAL A 479 24.97 -10.75 12.37
N ASN A 480 24.27 -11.89 12.43
CA ASN A 480 24.76 -13.13 13.04
C ASN A 480 24.37 -14.37 12.21
N PRO A 481 25.17 -14.75 11.20
CA PRO A 481 24.88 -15.92 10.36
C PRO A 481 24.88 -17.26 11.13
N GLY A 482 25.47 -17.29 12.32
CA GLY A 482 25.52 -18.48 13.19
C GLY A 482 24.27 -18.70 14.05
N LEU A 483 23.23 -17.88 13.90
CA LEU A 483 22.02 -17.92 14.72
C LEU A 483 21.23 -19.23 14.51
N THR A 484 20.89 -19.92 15.61
CA THR A 484 20.04 -21.12 15.60
C THR A 484 18.57 -20.81 15.86
N GLN A 485 17.68 -21.78 15.63
CA GLN A 485 16.24 -21.66 15.91
C GLN A 485 15.94 -21.27 17.37
N ASP A 486 16.66 -21.85 18.34
CA ASP A 486 16.47 -21.51 19.75
C ASP A 486 17.07 -20.14 20.13
N ASP A 487 18.17 -19.72 19.49
CA ASP A 487 18.69 -18.36 19.67
C ASP A 487 17.71 -17.32 19.09
N ALA A 488 17.18 -17.57 17.89
CA ALA A 488 16.20 -16.71 17.22
C ALA A 488 14.92 -16.60 18.04
N ARG A 489 14.34 -17.73 18.46
CA ARG A 489 13.19 -17.76 19.37
C ARG A 489 13.49 -17.01 20.66
N SER A 490 14.63 -17.26 21.30
CA SER A 490 15.00 -16.62 22.56
C SER A 490 15.19 -15.11 22.42
N ILE A 491 15.71 -14.62 21.29
CA ILE A 491 15.84 -13.18 21.04
C ILE A 491 14.46 -12.60 20.80
N LEU A 492 13.71 -13.08 19.81
CA LEU A 492 12.39 -12.56 19.45
C LEU A 492 11.43 -12.51 20.64
N THR A 493 11.43 -13.53 21.50
CA THR A 493 10.61 -13.57 22.72
C THR A 493 11.10 -12.62 23.82
N THR A 494 12.41 -12.49 24.05
CA THR A 494 12.94 -11.61 25.12
C THR A 494 13.02 -10.14 24.72
N THR A 495 13.00 -9.82 23.43
CA THR A 495 12.96 -8.45 22.91
C THR A 495 11.57 -8.02 22.41
N ALA A 496 10.54 -8.85 22.58
CA ALA A 496 9.16 -8.48 22.22
C ALA A 496 8.62 -7.36 23.11
N ASP A 497 7.80 -6.50 22.53
CA ASP A 497 7.00 -5.49 23.22
C ASP A 497 5.73 -6.14 23.81
N PRO A 498 5.55 -6.15 25.14
CA PRO A 498 4.39 -6.80 25.76
C PRO A 498 3.06 -6.17 25.30
N ILE A 499 2.09 -7.03 24.99
CA ILE A 499 0.71 -6.63 24.64
C ILE A 499 -0.28 -7.25 25.65
N ASP A 500 -1.39 -6.56 25.94
CA ASP A 500 -2.41 -7.06 26.86
C ASP A 500 -3.33 -8.09 26.16
N CYS A 501 -2.81 -9.31 26.01
CA CYS A 501 -3.51 -10.42 25.37
C CYS A 501 -3.75 -11.55 26.38
N ALA A 502 -4.86 -11.45 27.12
CA ALA A 502 -5.29 -12.45 28.10
C ALA A 502 -5.59 -13.85 27.50
N ALA A 503 -5.71 -13.96 26.17
CA ALA A 503 -5.85 -15.22 25.43
C ALA A 503 -4.49 -15.93 25.18
N GLY A 504 -3.36 -15.23 25.34
CA GLY A 504 -2.01 -15.75 25.10
C GLY A 504 -1.50 -15.47 23.69
N CYS A 505 -0.87 -14.31 23.49
CA CYS A 505 -0.24 -13.93 22.21
C CYS A 505 1.28 -14.07 22.28
N GLY A 506 1.75 -15.15 22.91
CA GLY A 506 3.16 -15.34 23.24
C GLY A 506 3.72 -14.22 24.11
N SER A 507 4.92 -13.75 23.77
CA SER A 507 5.68 -12.75 24.55
C SER A 507 5.26 -11.30 24.25
N GLY A 508 4.43 -11.07 23.24
CA GLY A 508 4.09 -9.74 22.72
C GLY A 508 4.46 -9.55 21.25
N GLN A 509 4.33 -8.33 20.76
CA GLN A 509 4.68 -7.99 19.38
C GLN A 509 6.20 -7.94 19.20
N ILE A 510 6.72 -8.43 18.07
CA ILE A 510 8.14 -8.32 17.76
C ILE A 510 8.64 -6.86 17.66
N ASN A 511 9.88 -6.66 18.11
CA ASN A 511 10.63 -5.42 17.96
C ASN A 511 11.83 -5.66 17.05
N ALA A 512 11.75 -5.23 15.80
CA ALA A 512 12.79 -5.48 14.80
C ALA A 512 14.16 -4.94 15.24
N TYR A 513 14.22 -3.71 15.74
CA TYR A 513 15.46 -3.12 16.20
C TYR A 513 16.06 -3.85 17.39
N ALA A 514 15.26 -4.12 18.43
CA ALA A 514 15.80 -4.75 19.64
C ALA A 514 16.25 -6.19 19.36
N ALA A 515 15.52 -6.92 18.49
CA ALA A 515 15.91 -8.26 18.05
C ALA A 515 17.21 -8.25 17.23
N VAL A 516 17.36 -7.33 16.26
CA VAL A 516 18.58 -7.18 15.44
C VAL A 516 19.77 -6.69 16.28
N ALA A 517 19.57 -5.75 17.20
CA ALA A 517 20.60 -5.30 18.13
C ALA A 517 21.09 -6.46 19.03
N ALA A 518 20.16 -7.22 19.63
CA ALA A 518 20.50 -8.38 20.44
C ALA A 518 21.22 -9.48 19.63
N ALA A 519 20.82 -9.72 18.36
CA ALA A 519 21.50 -10.64 17.47
C ALA A 519 22.93 -10.18 17.12
N ALA A 520 23.17 -8.87 16.98
CA ALA A 520 24.50 -8.27 16.83
C ALA A 520 25.36 -8.30 18.11
N GLY A 521 24.77 -8.67 19.26
CA GLY A 521 25.42 -8.63 20.57
C GLY A 521 25.46 -7.23 21.21
N GLU A 522 24.63 -6.31 20.73
CA GLU A 522 24.47 -4.95 21.25
C GLU A 522 23.24 -4.85 22.18
N THR A 523 23.29 -3.95 23.15
CA THR A 523 22.12 -3.64 23.99
C THR A 523 21.26 -2.60 23.29
N ALA A 524 20.00 -2.95 22.97
CA ALA A 524 19.01 -2.01 22.49
C ALA A 524 18.87 -0.80 23.45
N GLY A 525 18.77 0.41 22.90
CA GLY A 525 18.66 1.62 23.71
C GLY A 525 18.31 2.86 22.91
N GLY A 526 17.98 3.93 23.63
CA GLY A 526 17.53 5.19 23.07
C GLY A 526 16.00 5.33 23.00
N LEU A 527 15.59 6.49 22.46
CA LEU A 527 14.19 6.78 22.13
C LEU A 527 13.97 6.54 20.63
N THR A 528 12.76 6.14 20.23
CA THR A 528 12.34 6.07 18.82
C THR A 528 10.89 6.49 18.62
N THR A 529 10.50 6.66 17.36
CA THR A 529 9.22 7.23 16.94
C THR A 529 9.01 7.02 15.44
N ALA A 530 7.79 7.27 14.96
CA ALA A 530 7.43 7.23 13.54
C ALA A 530 7.26 8.65 12.96
N GLY A 531 7.33 8.76 11.63
CA GLY A 531 6.81 9.93 10.93
C GLY A 531 5.28 9.86 10.82
N VAL A 532 4.61 11.01 10.74
CA VAL A 532 3.17 11.14 10.55
C VAL A 532 2.88 12.24 9.52
N ARG A 533 1.91 12.03 8.63
CA ARG A 533 1.35 13.08 7.78
C ARG A 533 -0.09 13.34 8.21
N VAL A 534 -0.58 14.56 8.07
CA VAL A 534 -2.00 14.87 8.33
C VAL A 534 -2.64 15.73 7.26
N GLY A 535 -3.76 15.23 6.75
CA GLY A 535 -4.57 15.84 5.70
C GLY A 535 -5.31 17.11 6.13
N ARG A 536 -6.19 17.58 5.24
CA ARG A 536 -6.91 18.86 5.38
C ARG A 536 -7.79 18.91 6.63
N GLY A 537 -7.86 20.07 7.27
CA GLY A 537 -8.72 20.31 8.45
C GLY A 537 -8.23 19.67 9.76
N VAL A 538 -7.41 18.62 9.70
CA VAL A 538 -6.74 18.03 10.87
C VAL A 538 -5.80 19.07 11.48
N THR A 539 -6.12 19.50 12.70
CA THR A 539 -5.36 20.48 13.49
C THR A 539 -4.55 19.83 14.61
N THR A 540 -4.59 18.51 14.76
CA THR A 540 -3.87 17.74 15.77
C THR A 540 -3.38 16.41 15.17
N ALA A 541 -2.07 16.18 15.19
CA ALA A 541 -1.47 14.87 14.93
C ALA A 541 -1.04 14.20 16.25
N THR A 542 -0.97 12.87 16.28
CA THR A 542 -0.43 12.13 17.44
C THR A 542 0.91 11.52 17.08
N LEU A 543 1.98 11.97 17.74
CA LEU A 543 3.33 11.46 17.54
C LEU A 543 3.69 10.54 18.72
N THR A 544 3.80 9.24 18.47
CA THR A 544 4.14 8.27 19.53
C THR A 544 5.66 8.12 19.63
N PHE A 545 6.21 8.35 20.82
CA PHE A 545 7.62 8.15 21.15
C PHE A 545 7.76 7.01 22.15
N LYS A 546 8.79 6.19 22.00
CA LYS A 546 8.98 4.94 22.73
C LYS A 546 10.39 4.85 23.30
N ASN A 547 10.53 4.31 24.51
CA ASN A 547 11.83 4.15 25.16
C ASN A 547 12.28 2.68 25.11
N ARG A 548 13.25 2.39 24.26
CA ARG A 548 13.80 1.03 24.08
C ARG A 548 14.91 0.68 25.07
N GLY A 549 15.26 1.55 26.01
CA GLY A 549 16.32 1.31 27.01
C GLY A 549 15.83 0.70 28.33
N GLU A 550 16.70 -0.03 29.03
CA GLU A 550 16.44 -0.68 30.33
C GLU A 550 16.06 0.26 31.50
N ALA A 551 16.13 1.59 31.30
CA ALA A 551 15.90 2.59 32.33
C ALA A 551 14.86 3.62 31.89
N ALA A 552 14.10 4.17 32.85
CA ALA A 552 13.11 5.21 32.58
C ALA A 552 13.76 6.55 32.22
N VAL A 553 13.49 7.05 31.01
CA VAL A 553 14.09 8.23 30.38
C VAL A 553 13.22 9.47 30.59
N ASP A 554 13.84 10.61 30.93
CA ASP A 554 13.17 11.92 31.00
C ASP A 554 13.33 12.65 29.64
N ALA A 555 12.31 12.53 28.79
CA ALA A 555 12.31 13.07 27.43
C ALA A 555 11.67 14.47 27.34
N ARG A 556 12.27 15.36 26.55
CA ARG A 556 11.72 16.68 26.22
C ARG A 556 11.48 16.81 24.71
N PHE A 557 10.26 17.16 24.32
CA PHE A 557 9.90 17.30 22.92
C PHE A 557 10.17 18.72 22.43
N VAL A 558 10.81 18.83 21.27
CA VAL A 558 11.29 20.09 20.70
C VAL A 558 10.91 20.15 19.23
N VAL A 559 10.10 21.12 18.84
CA VAL A 559 9.74 21.33 17.43
C VAL A 559 10.87 22.08 16.71
N GLY A 560 11.48 21.41 15.73
CA GLY A 560 12.42 21.93 14.75
C GLY A 560 11.82 21.96 13.34
N GLY A 561 12.56 22.51 12.38
CA GLY A 561 12.08 22.75 11.02
C GLY A 561 11.95 24.24 10.69
N ALA A 562 11.47 24.54 9.48
CA ALA A 562 11.15 25.91 9.08
C ALA A 562 9.84 26.38 9.72
N ASP A 563 8.85 25.48 9.72
CA ASP A 563 7.47 25.74 10.13
C ASP A 563 7.22 25.51 11.63
N ARG A 564 8.29 25.33 12.42
CA ARG A 564 8.19 24.98 13.85
C ARG A 564 7.31 25.95 14.65
N ASP A 565 7.32 27.23 14.28
CA ASP A 565 6.60 28.29 14.99
C ASP A 565 5.07 28.20 14.72
N ARG A 566 4.64 27.26 13.84
CA ARG A 566 3.25 26.88 13.57
C ARG A 566 2.80 25.65 14.36
N VAL A 567 3.67 24.89 15.03
CA VAL A 567 3.29 23.65 15.74
C VAL A 567 3.65 23.70 17.22
N THR A 568 2.70 23.31 18.06
CA THR A 568 2.91 23.14 19.52
C THR A 568 2.68 21.69 19.91
N VAL A 569 3.50 21.16 20.83
CA VAL A 569 3.43 19.76 21.28
C VAL A 569 3.09 19.67 22.77
N GLU A 570 2.16 18.77 23.13
CA GLU A 570 1.79 18.47 24.51
C GLU A 570 1.69 16.94 24.72
N PRO A 571 2.30 16.35 25.77
CA PRO A 571 3.12 17.01 26.78
C PRO A 571 4.46 17.52 26.21
N ALA A 572 4.88 18.73 26.58
CA ALA A 572 6.18 19.28 26.15
C ALA A 572 7.40 18.53 26.72
N SER A 573 7.19 17.68 27.74
CA SER A 573 8.17 16.72 28.26
C SER A 573 7.46 15.61 29.04
N ALA A 574 7.93 14.37 28.90
CA ALA A 574 7.37 13.21 29.58
C ALA A 574 8.48 12.33 30.14
N ARG A 575 8.20 11.65 31.25
CA ARG A 575 9.03 10.54 31.73
C ARG A 575 8.47 9.25 31.16
N ILE A 576 9.29 8.55 30.38
CA ILE A 576 8.92 7.33 29.66
C ILE A 576 9.64 6.16 30.37
N PRO A 577 8.93 5.24 31.04
CA PRO A 577 9.54 4.05 31.62
C PRO A 577 10.25 3.15 30.58
N ALA A 578 11.00 2.16 31.04
CA ALA A 578 11.66 1.20 30.15
C ALA A 578 10.62 0.35 29.41
N GLY A 579 10.71 0.26 28.08
CA GLY A 579 9.73 -0.41 27.21
C GLY A 579 8.44 0.39 26.94
N ASP A 580 8.16 1.42 27.74
CA ASP A 580 6.93 2.22 27.62
C ASP A 580 6.98 3.19 26.43
N ARG A 581 5.77 3.67 26.07
CA ARG A 581 5.51 4.67 25.04
C ARG A 581 4.79 5.89 25.61
N VAL A 582 4.90 7.03 24.93
CA VAL A 582 4.12 8.24 25.18
C VAL A 582 3.63 8.84 23.87
N SER A 583 2.34 9.12 23.81
CA SER A 583 1.72 9.87 22.73
C SER A 583 1.87 11.37 22.98
N VAL A 584 2.36 12.10 21.98
CA VAL A 584 2.56 13.55 22.00
C VAL A 584 1.65 14.18 20.97
N THR A 585 0.62 14.91 21.41
CA THR A 585 -0.29 15.63 20.51
C THR A 585 0.41 16.86 19.97
N ALA A 586 0.61 16.89 18.65
CA ALA A 586 1.15 18.01 17.90
C ALA A 586 0.00 18.82 17.29
N THR A 587 -0.33 19.95 17.93
CA THR A 587 -1.35 20.89 17.45
C THR A 587 -0.76 21.82 16.39
N ILE A 588 -1.39 21.85 15.21
CA ILE A 588 -0.95 22.59 14.03
C ILE A 588 -1.77 23.88 13.88
N THR A 589 -1.06 25.01 13.83
CA THR A 589 -1.61 26.33 13.51
C THR A 589 -1.70 26.49 12.00
N ARG A 590 -2.89 26.20 11.49
CA ARG A 590 -3.25 26.41 10.08
C ARG A 590 -3.50 27.89 9.77
N ASN A 591 -3.22 28.29 8.54
CA ASN A 591 -3.29 29.66 8.03
C ASN A 591 -4.32 29.75 6.90
N ASP A 592 -5.36 30.57 7.06
CA ASP A 592 -6.44 30.79 6.07
C ASP A 592 -6.00 31.49 4.74
N ALA A 593 -4.71 31.45 4.42
CA ALA A 593 -4.06 32.28 3.39
C ALA A 593 -3.60 31.52 2.13
N GLY A 594 -3.81 30.20 2.05
CA GLY A 594 -3.43 29.39 0.89
C GLY A 594 -1.93 29.07 0.75
N ASP A 595 -1.18 29.17 1.86
CA ASP A 595 0.16 28.60 2.03
C ASP A 595 0.17 27.79 3.34
N ASP A 596 -0.79 26.85 3.42
CA ASP A 596 -1.07 26.13 4.66
C ASP A 596 -0.14 24.94 4.90
N GLN A 597 0.68 24.55 3.92
CA GLN A 597 1.66 23.46 4.05
C GLN A 597 2.76 23.78 5.08
N GLY A 598 3.36 22.73 5.62
CA GLY A 598 4.56 22.84 6.44
C GLY A 598 5.17 21.49 6.77
N SER A 599 6.41 21.53 7.26
CA SER A 599 7.14 20.34 7.71
C SER A 599 7.94 20.66 8.97
N VAL A 600 7.72 19.87 10.02
CA VAL A 600 8.46 19.96 11.28
C VAL A 600 9.08 18.61 11.64
N LEU A 601 10.18 18.70 12.40
CA LEU A 601 10.77 17.56 13.09
C LEU A 601 10.50 17.77 14.58
N VAL A 602 9.75 16.88 15.20
CA VAL A 602 9.57 16.87 16.66
C VAL A 602 10.65 15.96 17.24
N THR A 603 11.71 16.58 17.74
CA THR A 603 12.83 15.88 18.36
C THR A 603 12.52 15.60 19.83
N ALA A 604 12.44 14.35 20.25
CA ALA A 604 12.50 13.96 21.65
C ALA A 604 13.96 13.94 22.11
N VAL A 605 14.35 14.90 22.93
CA VAL A 605 15.72 15.06 23.46
C VAL A 605 15.77 14.54 24.89
N SER A 606 16.73 13.67 25.19
CA SER A 606 16.91 13.05 26.51
C SER A 606 18.39 12.82 26.87
N ASP A 607 18.65 12.27 28.06
CA ASP A 607 19.97 11.78 28.47
C ASP A 607 20.34 10.42 27.85
N ALA A 608 19.36 9.66 27.33
CA ALA A 608 19.56 8.40 26.61
C ALA A 608 19.73 8.57 25.08
N GLY A 609 19.43 9.74 24.52
CA GLY A 609 19.54 10.02 23.08
C GLY A 609 18.56 11.07 22.56
N GLU A 610 18.56 11.26 21.24
CA GLU A 610 17.61 12.10 20.49
C GLU A 610 16.85 11.24 19.48
N ALA A 611 15.54 11.45 19.31
CA ALA A 611 14.69 10.77 18.32
C ALA A 611 13.85 11.79 17.55
N GLU A 612 13.80 11.72 16.21
CA GLU A 612 13.10 12.74 15.39
C GLU A 612 11.84 12.16 14.70
N ALA A 613 10.66 12.60 15.14
CA ALA A 613 9.41 12.34 14.43
C ALA A 613 9.21 13.43 13.36
N ARG A 614 9.05 13.04 12.10
CA ARG A 614 8.69 14.00 11.04
C ARG A 614 7.17 14.18 10.99
N LEU A 615 6.70 15.42 11.01
CA LEU A 615 5.30 15.78 10.82
C LEU A 615 5.16 16.71 9.60
N ASP A 616 4.49 16.23 8.56
CA ASP A 616 4.15 17.00 7.36
C ASP A 616 2.64 17.31 7.31
N TRP A 617 2.27 18.48 6.78
CA TRP A 617 0.89 18.84 6.47
C TRP A 617 0.82 19.75 5.23
N THR A 618 -0.34 19.83 4.57
CA THR A 618 -0.48 20.36 3.18
C THR A 618 -1.25 21.69 3.05
N SER A 619 -1.20 22.31 1.86
CA SER A 619 -1.66 23.68 1.56
C SER A 619 -2.91 23.74 0.69
N ASP A 620 -4.01 24.28 1.21
CA ASP A 620 -5.24 24.53 0.44
C ASP A 620 -5.03 25.47 -0.77
N ALA A 621 -5.44 25.03 -1.97
CA ALA A 621 -5.51 25.84 -3.18
C ALA A 621 -6.91 25.78 -3.84
N SER A 622 -7.92 26.35 -3.16
CA SER A 622 -9.36 26.40 -3.53
C SER A 622 -10.20 25.18 -3.11
N ALA A 623 -11.52 25.28 -3.27
CA ALA A 623 -12.53 24.54 -2.51
C ALA A 623 -13.01 23.25 -3.21
N ASN A 624 -12.07 22.48 -3.78
CA ASN A 624 -12.38 21.42 -4.75
C ASN A 624 -12.12 19.98 -4.29
N VAL A 625 -11.74 19.74 -3.03
CA VAL A 625 -11.86 18.39 -2.46
C VAL A 625 -13.33 17.96 -2.56
N ASP A 626 -13.56 16.80 -3.19
CA ASP A 626 -14.88 16.25 -3.59
C ASP A 626 -15.57 16.93 -4.80
N ASN A 627 -14.86 17.71 -5.64
CA ASN A 627 -15.38 18.31 -6.86
C ASN A 627 -14.76 17.73 -8.15
N VAL A 628 -15.59 17.44 -9.15
CA VAL A 628 -15.14 17.00 -10.50
C VAL A 628 -15.23 18.16 -11.48
N THR A 629 -14.13 18.48 -12.15
CA THR A 629 -14.11 19.38 -13.33
C THR A 629 -14.41 18.57 -14.58
N VAL A 630 -15.49 18.91 -15.28
CA VAL A 630 -15.94 18.21 -16.51
C VAL A 630 -15.68 19.09 -17.73
N GLY A 631 -14.99 18.57 -18.74
CA GLY A 631 -14.61 19.29 -19.96
C GLY A 631 -15.08 18.61 -21.24
N ALA A 632 -15.61 19.41 -22.17
CA ALA A 632 -15.89 19.00 -23.55
C ALA A 632 -14.70 19.34 -24.46
N VAL A 633 -14.14 18.32 -25.10
CA VAL A 633 -13.00 18.41 -26.02
C VAL A 633 -13.47 18.11 -27.44
N LEU A 634 -13.64 19.16 -28.25
CA LEU A 634 -13.93 19.07 -29.68
C LEU A 634 -12.79 18.33 -30.40
N ILE A 635 -13.17 17.41 -31.27
CA ILE A 635 -12.31 16.67 -32.19
C ILE A 635 -12.51 17.30 -33.58
N LYS A 636 -11.41 17.70 -34.23
CA LYS A 636 -11.45 18.36 -35.54
C LYS A 636 -11.24 17.37 -36.68
N GLU A 637 -11.68 17.72 -37.88
CA GLU A 637 -11.52 16.91 -39.12
C GLU A 637 -10.06 16.55 -39.46
N ASP A 638 -9.07 17.25 -38.90
CA ASP A 638 -7.64 17.00 -39.04
C ASP A 638 -7.02 16.15 -37.91
N GLY A 639 -7.83 15.66 -36.95
CA GLY A 639 -7.41 14.87 -35.79
C GLY A 639 -6.89 15.72 -34.61
N ASP A 640 -6.99 17.04 -34.73
CA ASP A 640 -6.47 18.02 -33.77
C ASP A 640 -7.52 18.26 -32.66
N PHE A 641 -7.18 18.12 -31.38
CA PHE A 641 -8.14 18.32 -30.27
C PHE A 641 -8.28 19.81 -29.86
N ALA A 642 -9.41 20.21 -29.29
CA ALA A 642 -9.59 21.55 -28.70
C ALA A 642 -10.66 21.55 -27.59
N VAL A 643 -10.34 22.09 -26.42
CA VAL A 643 -11.34 22.29 -25.35
C VAL A 643 -12.32 23.38 -25.77
N ALA A 644 -13.61 23.06 -25.78
CA ALA A 644 -14.68 23.96 -26.18
C ALA A 644 -15.41 24.59 -24.98
N ALA A 645 -15.73 23.77 -23.97
CA ALA A 645 -16.32 24.22 -22.71
C ALA A 645 -15.80 23.39 -21.52
N THR A 646 -15.87 23.96 -20.33
CA THR A 646 -15.57 23.30 -19.05
C THR A 646 -16.58 23.75 -18.00
N THR A 647 -16.94 22.86 -17.09
CA THR A 647 -17.80 23.11 -15.93
C THR A 647 -17.20 22.41 -14.71
N THR A 648 -17.76 22.60 -13.52
CA THR A 648 -17.32 21.90 -12.29
C THR A 648 -18.53 21.61 -11.41
N THR A 649 -18.61 20.39 -10.89
CA THR A 649 -19.69 19.89 -10.04
C THR A 649 -19.12 19.32 -8.73
N SER A 650 -19.97 19.17 -7.71
CA SER A 650 -19.58 18.79 -6.34
C SER A 650 -20.38 17.59 -5.83
N ALA A 651 -19.80 16.83 -4.89
CA ALA A 651 -20.53 15.80 -4.14
C ALA A 651 -21.80 16.34 -3.46
N LEU A 652 -21.73 17.58 -2.95
CA LEU A 652 -22.84 18.26 -2.27
C LEU A 652 -24.03 18.57 -3.19
N GLU A 653 -23.82 18.57 -4.51
CA GLU A 653 -24.84 18.75 -5.54
C GLU A 653 -25.09 17.44 -6.34
N GLY A 654 -24.62 16.30 -5.82
CA GLY A 654 -24.84 14.97 -6.40
C GLY A 654 -24.04 14.69 -7.67
N TYR A 655 -22.89 15.35 -7.87
CA TYR A 655 -22.07 15.27 -9.07
C TYR A 655 -22.84 15.51 -10.39
N ALA A 656 -23.91 16.31 -10.36
CA ALA A 656 -24.68 16.72 -11.52
C ALA A 656 -23.97 17.87 -12.27
N TYR A 657 -23.74 17.74 -13.58
CA TYR A 657 -23.13 18.79 -14.41
C TYR A 657 -24.00 19.20 -15.60
N VAL A 658 -23.76 20.42 -16.10
CA VAL A 658 -24.35 20.93 -17.34
C VAL A 658 -23.26 21.56 -18.21
N LEU A 659 -23.26 21.22 -19.50
CA LEU A 659 -22.42 21.83 -20.54
C LEU A 659 -23.33 22.40 -21.64
N ASP A 660 -23.46 23.73 -21.65
CA ASP A 660 -24.27 24.50 -22.60
C ASP A 660 -23.40 25.26 -23.62
N ASP A 661 -24.04 25.84 -24.64
CA ASP A 661 -23.43 26.71 -25.66
C ASP A 661 -22.27 26.08 -26.49
N LEU A 662 -22.28 24.74 -26.65
CA LEU A 662 -21.35 24.01 -27.53
C LEU A 662 -21.73 24.12 -29.03
N ASP A 663 -20.76 24.26 -29.92
CA ASP A 663 -20.95 24.21 -31.38
C ASP A 663 -21.20 22.75 -31.87
N GLU A 664 -21.80 22.59 -33.05
CA GLU A 664 -21.99 21.29 -33.72
C GLU A 664 -20.64 20.61 -34.03
N GLY A 665 -20.49 19.33 -33.66
CA GLY A 665 -19.22 18.60 -33.85
C GLY A 665 -19.10 17.30 -33.05
N GLU A 666 -17.94 16.65 -33.11
CA GLU A 666 -17.61 15.44 -32.33
C GLU A 666 -16.79 15.81 -31.09
N TYR A 667 -17.13 15.25 -29.94
CA TYR A 667 -16.57 15.63 -28.64
C TYR A 667 -16.20 14.42 -27.78
N LEU A 668 -15.04 14.47 -27.13
CA LEU A 668 -14.75 13.66 -25.94
C LEU A 668 -15.19 14.46 -24.70
N ILE A 669 -15.93 13.84 -23.78
CA ILE A 669 -16.27 14.43 -22.47
C ILE A 669 -15.44 13.73 -21.39
N VAL A 670 -14.67 14.52 -20.63
CA VAL A 670 -13.75 14.03 -19.59
C VAL A 670 -14.12 14.66 -18.25
N GLY A 671 -14.18 13.88 -17.18
CA GLY A 671 -14.18 14.36 -15.81
C GLY A 671 -12.83 14.13 -15.15
N LEU A 672 -12.35 15.15 -14.43
CA LEU A 672 -11.08 15.12 -13.70
C LEU A 672 -11.33 15.55 -12.25
N LEU A 673 -10.76 14.80 -11.31
CA LEU A 673 -10.83 15.03 -9.86
C LEU A 673 -9.41 15.32 -9.34
N ASP A 674 -9.16 16.58 -9.01
CA ASP A 674 -7.93 17.10 -8.36
C ASP A 674 -7.98 16.67 -6.88
N ALA A 675 -7.52 15.45 -6.60
CA ALA A 675 -7.89 14.74 -5.37
C ALA A 675 -7.06 15.18 -4.16
N ASP A 676 -5.78 15.52 -4.37
CA ASP A 676 -4.96 16.20 -3.38
C ASP A 676 -5.09 17.74 -3.44
N ASN A 677 -5.82 18.26 -4.45
CA ASN A 677 -6.10 19.68 -4.69
C ASN A 677 -4.84 20.52 -4.98
N ASN A 678 -3.82 19.91 -5.61
CA ASN A 678 -2.56 20.58 -6.00
C ASN A 678 -2.65 21.37 -7.32
N GLY A 679 -3.68 21.16 -8.14
CA GLY A 679 -3.88 21.83 -9.43
C GLY A 679 -3.24 21.13 -10.63
N SER A 680 -2.77 19.90 -10.43
CA SER A 680 -2.51 18.89 -11.45
C SER A 680 -3.78 18.07 -11.72
N PHE A 681 -3.69 17.18 -12.72
CA PHE A 681 -4.66 16.12 -13.03
C PHE A 681 -3.91 14.96 -13.72
N ASP A 682 -2.68 14.72 -13.25
CA ASP A 682 -1.64 13.88 -13.88
C ASP A 682 -0.86 13.10 -12.79
N ASP A 683 -1.31 13.13 -11.53
CA ASP A 683 -0.77 12.38 -10.38
C ASP A 683 -1.60 11.08 -10.16
N PRO A 684 -1.03 9.94 -9.72
CA PRO A 684 -1.79 8.72 -9.44
C PRO A 684 -2.88 8.89 -8.36
N VAL A 685 -2.77 9.89 -7.47
CA VAL A 685 -3.82 10.22 -6.50
C VAL A 685 -5.06 10.84 -7.18
N ASP A 686 -4.91 11.49 -8.34
CA ASP A 686 -5.99 12.16 -9.06
C ASP A 686 -6.96 11.17 -9.75
N GLY A 687 -8.26 11.49 -9.70
CA GLY A 687 -9.29 10.70 -10.37
C GLY A 687 -9.51 11.12 -11.83
N THR A 688 -9.61 10.17 -12.75
CA THR A 688 -9.97 10.41 -14.16
C THR A 688 -11.20 9.58 -14.54
N GLY A 689 -12.05 10.14 -15.41
CA GLY A 689 -13.21 9.47 -15.99
C GLY A 689 -13.60 10.04 -17.34
N TYR A 690 -14.29 9.26 -18.18
CA TYR A 690 -14.74 9.67 -19.50
C TYR A 690 -16.15 9.18 -19.80
N TYR A 691 -16.95 10.01 -20.47
CA TYR A 691 -18.26 9.58 -20.96
C TYR A 691 -18.12 8.72 -22.20
N VAL A 692 -18.66 7.51 -22.14
CA VAL A 692 -18.77 6.60 -23.28
C VAL A 692 -20.15 6.77 -23.90
N ALA A 693 -20.22 7.50 -25.01
CA ALA A 693 -21.45 7.59 -25.78
C ALA A 693 -21.79 6.23 -26.44
N PRO A 694 -23.05 5.78 -26.41
CA PRO A 694 -23.49 4.60 -27.17
C PRO A 694 -23.41 4.86 -28.67
N ALA A 695 -23.38 3.79 -29.47
CA ALA A 695 -23.28 3.90 -30.92
C ALA A 695 -24.52 4.60 -31.54
N PRO A 696 -24.41 5.23 -32.73
CA PRO A 696 -25.53 5.96 -33.36
C PRO A 696 -26.78 5.13 -33.73
N ASP A 697 -26.71 3.80 -33.62
CA ASP A 697 -27.83 2.86 -33.77
C ASP A 697 -28.43 2.37 -32.44
N GLY A 698 -27.83 2.76 -31.30
CA GLY A 698 -28.24 2.37 -29.95
C GLY A 698 -27.54 1.12 -29.40
N SER A 699 -26.53 0.57 -30.10
CA SER A 699 -25.75 -0.57 -29.62
C SER A 699 -24.66 -0.21 -28.60
N ALA A 700 -24.20 -1.23 -27.86
CA ALA A 700 -23.00 -1.15 -27.03
C ALA A 700 -21.72 -1.07 -27.89
N CYS A 701 -20.62 -0.70 -27.25
CA CYS A 701 -19.35 -0.39 -27.92
C CYS A 701 -18.72 -1.56 -28.68
N SER A 702 -17.91 -1.23 -29.69
CA SER A 702 -17.04 -2.17 -30.41
C SER A 702 -15.60 -1.68 -30.46
N ALA A 703 -14.66 -2.62 -30.68
CA ALA A 703 -13.20 -2.47 -30.65
C ALA A 703 -12.55 -1.41 -31.58
N THR A 704 -13.34 -0.58 -32.27
CA THR A 704 -12.85 0.52 -33.11
C THR A 704 -13.60 1.84 -32.95
N GLY A 705 -14.56 1.96 -32.03
CA GLY A 705 -15.35 3.19 -31.90
C GLY A 705 -16.21 3.29 -30.66
N CYS A 706 -15.65 3.83 -29.58
CA CYS A 706 -16.39 4.40 -28.46
C CYS A 706 -15.57 5.49 -27.75
N GLY A 707 -16.24 6.42 -27.07
CA GLY A 707 -15.61 7.54 -26.34
C GLY A 707 -15.74 8.92 -27.00
N HIS A 708 -16.52 9.07 -28.07
CA HIS A 708 -16.81 10.35 -28.71
C HIS A 708 -18.34 10.52 -28.90
N ILE A 709 -18.91 11.65 -28.45
CA ILE A 709 -20.31 12.03 -28.71
C ILE A 709 -20.37 13.01 -29.89
N GLN A 710 -21.23 12.74 -30.87
CA GLN A 710 -21.54 13.68 -31.95
C GLN A 710 -22.72 14.56 -31.51
N LEU A 711 -22.48 15.86 -31.33
CA LEU A 711 -23.48 16.82 -30.88
C LEU A 711 -24.10 17.55 -32.09
N LEU A 712 -25.43 17.48 -32.22
CA LEU A 712 -26.20 18.04 -33.33
C LEU A 712 -26.96 19.33 -32.96
N LEU A 713 -27.19 20.20 -33.95
CA LEU A 713 -27.80 21.52 -33.75
C LEU A 713 -29.20 21.48 -33.13
N GLY A 714 -29.30 21.92 -31.87
CA GLY A 714 -30.57 22.02 -31.14
C GLY A 714 -31.02 20.74 -30.45
N GLU A 715 -30.16 19.72 -30.37
CA GLU A 715 -30.41 18.54 -29.54
C GLU A 715 -29.97 18.76 -28.08
N LEU A 716 -30.52 17.93 -27.20
CA LEU A 716 -30.30 17.95 -25.76
C LEU A 716 -30.03 16.50 -25.31
N TYR A 717 -28.86 16.26 -24.74
CA TYR A 717 -28.43 14.93 -24.32
C TYR A 717 -28.48 14.87 -22.79
N GLU A 718 -29.57 14.32 -22.26
CA GLU A 718 -29.77 14.07 -20.83
C GLU A 718 -29.26 12.66 -20.49
N SER A 719 -28.55 12.49 -19.37
CA SER A 719 -27.91 11.23 -18.90
C SER A 719 -26.50 10.95 -19.44
N ALA A 720 -25.68 11.98 -19.64
CA ALA A 720 -24.26 11.84 -19.95
C ALA A 720 -23.45 11.43 -18.70
N ASN A 721 -23.63 10.20 -18.24
CA ASN A 721 -23.18 9.73 -16.92
C ASN A 721 -21.92 8.84 -17.01
N PHE A 722 -20.99 8.97 -16.06
CA PHE A 722 -19.74 8.18 -16.03
C PHE A 722 -19.11 8.14 -14.62
N LEU A 723 -18.14 7.24 -14.41
CA LEU A 723 -17.37 7.14 -13.17
C LEU A 723 -16.02 7.86 -13.29
N VAL A 724 -15.51 8.38 -12.17
CA VAL A 724 -14.18 9.01 -12.06
C VAL A 724 -13.42 8.30 -10.96
N ALA A 725 -12.31 7.64 -11.30
CA ALA A 725 -11.56 6.77 -10.38
C ALA A 725 -10.06 7.13 -10.37
N PRO A 726 -9.35 7.00 -9.22
CA PRO A 726 -7.89 7.10 -9.16
C PRO A 726 -7.21 6.04 -10.05
N GLY A 727 -5.99 6.32 -10.51
CA GLY A 727 -5.12 5.32 -11.17
C GLY A 727 -5.58 4.75 -12.53
N PHE A 728 -6.78 5.09 -13.04
CA PHE A 728 -7.37 4.39 -14.20
C PHE A 728 -6.64 4.68 -15.53
N THR A 729 -5.65 3.84 -15.84
CA THR A 729 -4.98 3.78 -17.15
C THR A 729 -5.47 2.54 -17.91
N GLY A 730 -6.46 2.74 -18.78
CA GLY A 730 -7.25 1.63 -19.35
C GLY A 730 -6.57 0.82 -20.46
N GLY A 731 -6.87 -0.48 -20.46
CA GLY A 731 -6.53 -1.55 -21.41
C GLY A 731 -6.62 -2.89 -20.66
N ASP A 732 -7.21 -3.98 -21.15
CA ASP A 732 -7.86 -4.23 -22.45
C ASP A 732 -9.21 -5.00 -22.28
N GLU A 733 -9.67 -5.72 -23.32
CA GLU A 733 -11.08 -6.04 -23.62
C GLU A 733 -11.74 -7.16 -22.78
N VAL A 734 -13.06 -7.04 -22.57
CA VAL A 734 -14.00 -8.13 -22.19
C VAL A 734 -15.13 -8.16 -23.22
N GLY A 735 -15.53 -9.33 -23.73
CA GLY A 735 -16.44 -9.45 -24.88
C GLY A 735 -17.59 -10.45 -24.71
N GLY A 736 -18.76 -10.13 -25.30
CA GLY A 736 -19.95 -10.98 -25.31
C GLY A 736 -20.27 -11.59 -26.69
N GLY A 737 -20.94 -12.75 -26.69
CA GLY A 737 -21.32 -13.50 -27.89
C GLY A 737 -22.52 -12.94 -28.67
N GLY A 738 -22.72 -13.44 -29.90
CA GLY A 738 -23.79 -12.98 -30.81
C GLY A 738 -24.92 -13.99 -31.08
N ASP A 739 -25.82 -13.62 -31.99
CA ASP A 739 -26.96 -14.45 -32.42
C ASP A 739 -26.53 -15.87 -32.83
N GLY A 740 -27.00 -16.89 -32.10
CA GLY A 740 -26.72 -18.32 -32.34
C GLY A 740 -25.76 -18.97 -31.34
N ALA A 741 -25.02 -18.17 -30.56
CA ALA A 741 -24.06 -18.65 -29.57
C ALA A 741 -24.71 -19.23 -28.30
N VAL A 742 -23.89 -19.71 -27.36
CA VAL A 742 -24.37 -20.16 -26.04
C VAL A 742 -25.07 -19.01 -25.32
N GLY A 743 -26.31 -19.20 -24.89
CA GLY A 743 -27.19 -18.13 -24.39
C GLY A 743 -28.38 -17.82 -25.32
N ALA A 744 -28.22 -18.02 -26.63
CA ALA A 744 -29.22 -17.60 -27.62
C ALA A 744 -30.56 -18.37 -27.50
N PRO A 745 -31.71 -17.71 -27.74
CA PRO A 745 -33.01 -18.37 -27.80
C PRO A 745 -33.18 -19.19 -29.09
N CYS A 746 -33.89 -20.32 -29.02
CA CYS A 746 -34.02 -21.26 -30.13
C CYS A 746 -35.34 -22.04 -30.11
N VAL A 747 -35.75 -22.60 -31.24
CA VAL A 747 -36.96 -23.44 -31.38
C VAL A 747 -36.61 -24.83 -31.87
N ASP A 748 -35.60 -24.97 -32.75
CA ASP A 748 -34.90 -26.22 -32.99
C ASP A 748 -33.39 -26.01 -33.22
N GLY A 749 -32.63 -27.10 -33.40
CA GLY A 749 -31.17 -27.05 -33.54
C GLY A 749 -30.66 -26.36 -34.81
N GLY A 750 -31.54 -25.90 -35.71
CA GLY A 750 -31.19 -25.02 -36.83
C GLY A 750 -31.09 -23.53 -36.47
N ASP A 751 -31.47 -23.15 -35.24
CA ASP A 751 -31.39 -21.76 -34.74
C ASP A 751 -30.09 -21.47 -33.96
N CYS A 752 -29.20 -22.46 -33.80
CA CYS A 752 -27.94 -22.36 -33.04
C CYS A 752 -26.70 -22.53 -33.93
N ASP A 753 -25.54 -22.06 -33.48
CA ASP A 753 -24.27 -22.16 -34.20
C ASP A 753 -23.74 -23.60 -34.38
N ASP A 754 -22.91 -23.81 -35.40
CA ASP A 754 -22.33 -25.11 -35.81
C ASP A 754 -21.56 -25.78 -34.65
N GLY A 755 -22.21 -26.76 -33.98
CA GLY A 755 -21.66 -27.51 -32.84
C GLY A 755 -22.45 -27.36 -31.54
N LEU A 756 -23.40 -26.42 -31.50
CA LEU A 756 -24.41 -26.30 -30.46
C LEU A 756 -25.68 -27.09 -30.83
N TYR A 757 -26.56 -27.28 -29.85
CA TYR A 757 -27.92 -27.77 -30.02
C TYR A 757 -28.90 -26.90 -29.22
N CYS A 758 -30.18 -26.92 -29.60
CA CYS A 758 -31.22 -26.23 -28.89
C CYS A 758 -31.78 -27.11 -27.76
N GLU A 759 -31.56 -26.72 -26.50
CA GLU A 759 -32.22 -27.34 -25.36
C GLU A 759 -33.60 -26.69 -25.14
N ALA A 760 -34.62 -27.34 -25.72
CA ALA A 760 -36.01 -26.87 -25.70
C ALA A 760 -36.74 -27.09 -24.37
N GLY A 761 -36.10 -27.69 -23.36
CA GLY A 761 -36.59 -27.79 -21.99
C GLY A 761 -36.58 -26.46 -21.23
N PHE A 762 -35.72 -25.51 -21.62
CA PHE A 762 -35.65 -24.19 -21.01
C PHE A 762 -36.71 -23.23 -21.56
N ALA A 763 -36.99 -22.16 -20.78
CA ALA A 763 -37.89 -21.10 -21.21
C ALA A 763 -37.37 -20.48 -22.52
N GLY A 764 -38.25 -20.43 -23.54
CA GLY A 764 -37.92 -19.91 -24.88
C GLY A 764 -36.87 -20.70 -25.67
N GLY A 765 -36.44 -21.88 -25.19
CA GLY A 765 -35.28 -22.61 -25.68
C GLY A 765 -33.95 -21.91 -25.36
N TYR A 766 -32.87 -22.67 -25.35
CA TYR A 766 -31.51 -22.18 -25.07
C TYR A 766 -30.48 -22.93 -25.93
N CYS A 767 -29.67 -22.21 -26.70
CA CYS A 767 -28.54 -22.78 -27.44
C CYS A 767 -27.40 -23.13 -26.47
N THR A 768 -26.93 -24.38 -26.51
CA THR A 768 -25.85 -24.90 -25.65
C THR A 768 -25.17 -26.11 -26.30
N THR A 769 -24.19 -26.74 -25.65
CA THR A 769 -23.61 -28.00 -26.09
C THR A 769 -23.18 -28.88 -24.92
N ASP A 770 -22.99 -30.18 -25.17
CA ASP A 770 -22.62 -31.18 -24.17
C ASP A 770 -21.12 -31.07 -23.84
N CYS A 771 -20.83 -30.48 -22.67
CA CYS A 771 -19.47 -30.34 -22.15
C CYS A 771 -19.02 -31.55 -21.30
N HIS A 772 -19.86 -32.58 -21.10
CA HIS A 772 -19.54 -33.70 -20.22
C HIS A 772 -18.39 -34.57 -20.75
N ASN A 773 -18.26 -34.73 -22.07
CA ASN A 773 -17.29 -35.67 -22.67
C ASN A 773 -16.68 -35.27 -24.04
N ILE A 774 -17.02 -34.12 -24.64
CA ILE A 774 -16.73 -33.87 -26.07
C ILE A 774 -15.85 -32.64 -26.36
N ALA A 775 -16.07 -31.51 -25.68
CA ALA A 775 -15.21 -30.32 -25.76
C ALA A 775 -15.42 -29.40 -24.54
N ALA A 776 -14.48 -28.47 -24.31
CA ALA A 776 -14.70 -27.32 -23.42
C ALA A 776 -15.74 -26.35 -24.04
N CYS A 777 -16.37 -25.53 -23.19
CA CYS A 777 -17.36 -24.55 -23.64
C CYS A 777 -16.73 -23.43 -24.50
N PRO A 778 -17.50 -22.84 -25.44
CA PRO A 778 -17.08 -21.64 -26.17
C PRO A 778 -16.76 -20.46 -25.23
N SER A 779 -15.81 -19.61 -25.62
CA SER A 779 -15.44 -18.41 -24.87
C SER A 779 -16.65 -17.50 -24.58
N GLY A 780 -16.78 -17.04 -23.34
CA GLY A 780 -18.00 -16.36 -22.85
C GLY A 780 -19.11 -17.33 -22.42
N SER A 781 -18.78 -18.60 -22.15
CA SER A 781 -19.68 -19.54 -21.50
C SER A 781 -18.97 -20.61 -20.67
N THR A 782 -19.59 -20.99 -19.54
CA THR A 782 -19.06 -21.92 -18.53
C THR A 782 -19.88 -23.22 -18.46
N CYS A 783 -19.25 -24.36 -18.12
CA CYS A 783 -19.88 -25.69 -18.08
C CYS A 783 -20.56 -25.99 -16.73
N PHE A 784 -21.80 -26.49 -16.75
CA PHE A 784 -22.58 -26.84 -15.56
C PHE A 784 -23.23 -28.23 -15.68
N ALA A 785 -23.23 -28.99 -14.59
CA ALA A 785 -23.94 -30.28 -14.49
C ALA A 785 -25.39 -30.10 -14.02
N LEU A 786 -26.34 -30.79 -14.67
CA LEU A 786 -27.76 -30.71 -14.30
C LEU A 786 -28.08 -31.67 -13.15
N ILE A 787 -28.65 -31.14 -12.06
CA ILE A 787 -28.77 -31.83 -10.76
C ILE A 787 -29.60 -33.14 -10.81
N ASP A 788 -30.49 -33.29 -11.80
CA ASP A 788 -31.38 -34.45 -11.98
C ASP A 788 -31.04 -35.34 -13.22
N SER A 789 -29.89 -35.14 -13.89
CA SER A 789 -29.43 -36.03 -14.98
C SER A 789 -27.91 -36.24 -15.00
N ASP A 790 -27.43 -37.11 -15.90
CA ASP A 790 -26.00 -37.36 -16.12
C ASP A 790 -25.40 -36.39 -17.17
N ASP A 791 -26.13 -35.33 -17.57
CA ASP A 791 -25.78 -34.41 -18.66
C ASP A 791 -25.12 -33.12 -18.13
N GLN A 792 -24.17 -32.55 -18.87
CA GLN A 792 -23.51 -31.28 -18.54
C GLN A 792 -23.55 -30.34 -19.75
N ILE A 793 -23.92 -29.08 -19.52
CA ILE A 793 -24.18 -28.10 -20.59
C ILE A 793 -23.55 -26.73 -20.30
N CYS A 794 -23.23 -25.99 -21.36
CA CYS A 794 -22.67 -24.65 -21.27
C CYS A 794 -23.75 -23.57 -21.01
N PHE A 795 -23.47 -22.59 -20.15
CA PHE A 795 -24.26 -21.38 -19.93
C PHE A 795 -23.42 -20.13 -20.16
N GLN A 796 -24.00 -19.10 -20.77
CA GLN A 796 -23.34 -17.81 -21.06
C GLN A 796 -22.85 -17.12 -19.78
N ASP A 797 -21.68 -16.48 -19.84
CA ASP A 797 -21.12 -15.69 -18.73
C ASP A 797 -21.73 -14.26 -18.68
N CYS A 798 -21.68 -13.62 -17.51
CA CYS A 798 -22.27 -12.31 -17.22
C CYS A 798 -21.69 -11.63 -15.97
N VAL A 799 -21.90 -10.32 -15.85
CA VAL A 799 -21.60 -9.53 -14.62
C VAL A 799 -22.89 -8.91 -14.04
N THR A 800 -23.94 -8.81 -14.85
CA THR A 800 -25.25 -8.23 -14.51
C THR A 800 -26.38 -8.97 -15.24
N ASP A 801 -27.62 -8.87 -14.73
CA ASP A 801 -28.82 -9.43 -15.39
C ASP A 801 -29.03 -8.93 -16.83
N ALA A 802 -28.46 -7.77 -17.19
CA ALA A 802 -28.57 -7.20 -18.53
C ALA A 802 -27.75 -7.97 -19.57
N ASP A 803 -26.61 -8.54 -19.17
CA ASP A 803 -25.67 -9.23 -20.07
C ASP A 803 -26.26 -10.55 -20.59
N CYS A 804 -27.23 -11.12 -19.87
CA CYS A 804 -27.98 -12.30 -20.26
C CYS A 804 -28.96 -12.07 -21.41
N GLY A 805 -29.15 -10.82 -21.86
CA GLY A 805 -29.97 -10.45 -23.03
C GLY A 805 -31.47 -10.78 -22.93
N ARG A 806 -31.92 -11.34 -21.81
CA ARG A 806 -33.19 -12.05 -21.67
C ARG A 806 -33.82 -11.84 -20.30
N ALA A 807 -35.04 -11.30 -20.29
CA ALA A 807 -35.78 -11.01 -19.05
C ALA A 807 -36.38 -12.26 -18.35
N ASP A 808 -36.15 -13.46 -18.88
CA ASP A 808 -36.47 -14.75 -18.26
C ASP A 808 -35.22 -15.47 -17.67
N TYR A 809 -34.07 -14.79 -17.67
CA TYR A 809 -32.79 -15.24 -17.11
C TYR A 809 -32.24 -14.17 -16.17
N VAL A 810 -31.41 -14.58 -15.22
CA VAL A 810 -30.71 -13.72 -14.26
C VAL A 810 -29.23 -14.10 -14.20
N CYS A 811 -28.39 -13.15 -13.83
CA CYS A 811 -26.97 -13.40 -13.66
C CYS A 811 -26.68 -13.88 -12.23
N ASP A 812 -26.12 -15.08 -12.08
CA ASP A 812 -25.68 -15.54 -10.76
C ASP A 812 -24.33 -14.93 -10.36
N VAL A 813 -24.40 -13.66 -9.96
CA VAL A 813 -23.28 -12.86 -9.41
C VAL A 813 -22.84 -13.29 -8.01
N VAL A 814 -23.42 -14.36 -7.46
CA VAL A 814 -22.98 -15.00 -6.21
C VAL A 814 -22.21 -16.30 -6.51
N GLY A 815 -22.42 -16.87 -7.69
CA GLY A 815 -21.55 -17.87 -8.31
C GLY A 815 -20.48 -17.25 -9.21
N VAL A 816 -20.14 -17.95 -10.30
CA VAL A 816 -19.09 -17.57 -11.26
C VAL A 816 -19.51 -16.51 -12.29
N GLY A 817 -20.68 -15.88 -12.14
CA GLY A 817 -21.21 -14.94 -13.12
C GLY A 817 -21.69 -15.62 -14.40
N SER A 818 -22.78 -16.40 -14.31
CA SER A 818 -23.40 -17.03 -15.49
C SER A 818 -24.92 -16.87 -15.52
N CYS A 819 -25.46 -16.87 -16.74
CA CYS A 819 -26.86 -16.58 -17.06
C CYS A 819 -27.77 -17.81 -16.93
N ILE A 820 -28.47 -17.91 -15.81
CA ILE A 820 -29.36 -19.03 -15.47
C ILE A 820 -30.84 -18.62 -15.54
N PRO A 821 -31.78 -19.56 -15.76
CA PRO A 821 -33.23 -19.26 -15.74
C PRO A 821 -33.70 -18.77 -14.36
N GLY A 822 -34.55 -17.73 -14.33
CA GLY A 822 -35.07 -17.08 -13.10
C GLY A 822 -36.43 -17.57 -12.59
#